data_AF-A0A166YWD9-F1
#
_entry.id   AF-A0A166YWD9-F1
#
_cell.length_a   1.000
_cell.length_b   1.000
_cell.length_c   1.000
_cell.angle_alpha   90.00
_cell.angle_beta   90.00
_cell.angle_gamma   90.00
#
_symmetry.space_group_name_H-M   'P 1'
#
loop_
_entity.id
_entity.type
_entity.pdbx_description
1 polymer ?
#
loop_
_entity_poly.entity_id
_entity_poly.type
_entity_poly.pdbx_seq_one_letter_code
_entity_poly.pdbx_strand_id
1 'polypeptide(L)'
;MAQAFDQEKAMQFWERHLSGLDASVFPPLSSHLATPKADAKMEHYMSWPSSAQHRWSYATSLFRGALWSRDRPSVHVRGTATNGKVDRKELARRARTATEKKLQRLASAPACPNSDIEVALCEEATATFGMQVGISDGFFKLGGHSLLATKLICRVGDRLKARLTVKDVFDHPIFSELAVVIREGLQNAVPVTLNGSGNAKQGSAGVAPRNEMETMLCKEFANVLGMDVGVTDNFFDLGGHSLMATKLAARIGRRLNTTISVKEVFEHPIVFQLAKTLELAQSESDRGKHATLAEYTAFQLLSMKDSQGFIQNEIGPQLRFAHGGIQDVYPATHMQKAFLCDASTGHPKPLVPFYIDFPPDSDCATLVEACSSLVKRFDMFRTVVVEAAGELYQVVLEHFDLTIDDFRGACPSRAPLIRFTVLKQASSVRVLLCLSHALYDGLSLEHVVRDLHMLYKGRSLLPATQFSRYMQYMDHTRKAGCDFWRDVIKDTPITVLGDVGAGDGGRELEVGAARTLHATKIIDIPLQAVRSSSSITQATVFNAACAVVLSRETGAQDVVFGRIVSGRQGLPVSWQNIVGPCTNAVPASARIDNDESDDDDHNHRQMPRDMQDQYLLSLPFETLDFDEVRRSCTNWPATANNYACCVTYHDFSYHPESEMEQQRVEMGVLARKDALLKEEPVYDLGIAGEVEPDGVHLQVTVVAKTRLFSKERAAYLMDEVCRKLESLNSAL
;
A
#
# COMPACT_ATOMS: atom_id res chain seq x y z
N MET A 1 -27.46 -34.81 -33.93
CA MET A 1 -27.28 -35.87 -32.92
C MET A 1 -26.39 -35.31 -31.82
N ALA A 2 -26.91 -35.32 -30.60
CA ALA A 2 -26.36 -34.70 -29.41
C ALA A 2 -24.92 -35.17 -29.11
N GLN A 3 -24.01 -34.24 -28.80
CA GLN A 3 -22.78 -34.59 -28.09
C GLN A 3 -23.11 -34.66 -26.60
N ALA A 4 -23.00 -35.88 -26.10
CA ALA A 4 -23.19 -36.26 -24.71
C ALA A 4 -22.30 -35.40 -23.79
N PHE A 5 -22.95 -34.89 -22.76
CA PHE A 5 -22.34 -34.27 -21.59
C PHE A 5 -21.39 -35.29 -20.94
N ASP A 6 -20.15 -34.88 -20.64
CA ASP A 6 -19.15 -35.72 -19.97
C ASP A 6 -19.51 -35.84 -18.47
N GLN A 7 -20.60 -36.57 -18.20
CA GLN A 7 -21.14 -36.86 -16.86
C GLN A 7 -20.08 -37.51 -15.96
N GLU A 8 -19.12 -38.22 -16.53
CA GLU A 8 -18.09 -38.94 -15.80
C GLU A 8 -17.11 -37.97 -15.10
N LYS A 9 -16.74 -36.85 -15.76
CA LYS A 9 -15.92 -35.79 -15.13
C LYS A 9 -16.67 -35.02 -14.06
N ALA A 10 -17.97 -34.76 -14.27
CA ALA A 10 -18.80 -34.11 -13.27
C ALA A 10 -18.97 -35.01 -12.03
N MET A 11 -19.22 -36.30 -12.22
CA MET A 11 -19.28 -37.29 -11.14
C MET A 11 -17.96 -37.38 -10.38
N GLN A 12 -16.81 -37.46 -11.06
CA GLN A 12 -15.51 -37.51 -10.41
C GLN A 12 -15.18 -36.23 -9.64
N PHE A 13 -15.62 -35.06 -10.12
CA PHE A 13 -15.49 -33.80 -9.38
C PHE A 13 -16.31 -33.84 -8.09
N TRP A 14 -17.58 -34.25 -8.17
CA TRP A 14 -18.49 -34.31 -7.03
C TRP A 14 -18.11 -35.40 -6.02
N GLU A 15 -17.74 -36.60 -6.46
CA GLU A 15 -17.20 -37.63 -5.57
C GLU A 15 -15.94 -37.13 -4.87
N ARG A 16 -15.00 -36.51 -5.58
CA ARG A 16 -13.72 -36.06 -4.99
C ARG A 16 -13.86 -34.91 -4.00
N HIS A 17 -14.90 -34.08 -4.11
CA HIS A 17 -15.06 -32.87 -3.29
C HIS A 17 -16.23 -32.94 -2.29
N LEU A 18 -17.16 -33.88 -2.46
CA LEU A 18 -18.33 -34.04 -1.58
C LEU A 18 -18.48 -35.47 -1.01
N SER A 19 -17.61 -36.44 -1.33
CA SER A 19 -17.70 -37.77 -0.70
C SER A 19 -17.51 -37.64 0.82
N GLY A 20 -18.55 -37.99 1.58
CA GLY A 20 -18.57 -37.91 3.04
C GLY A 20 -19.53 -36.87 3.61
N LEU A 21 -20.23 -36.08 2.77
CA LEU A 21 -21.31 -35.20 3.21
C LEU A 21 -22.63 -35.98 3.27
N ASP A 22 -23.20 -36.09 4.46
CA ASP A 22 -24.56 -36.59 4.64
C ASP A 22 -25.55 -35.60 4.01
N ALA A 23 -26.38 -36.09 3.09
CA ALA A 23 -27.38 -35.27 2.40
C ALA A 23 -28.43 -34.69 3.36
N SER A 24 -28.52 -35.20 4.60
CA SER A 24 -29.36 -34.65 5.67
C SER A 24 -28.95 -33.25 6.16
N VAL A 25 -27.75 -32.78 5.80
CA VAL A 25 -27.20 -31.47 6.24
C VAL A 25 -27.74 -30.31 5.37
N PHE A 26 -28.38 -30.59 4.24
CA PHE A 26 -28.97 -29.56 3.39
C PHE A 26 -30.45 -29.34 3.74
N PRO A 27 -30.91 -28.08 3.94
CA PRO A 27 -32.32 -27.81 4.17
C PRO A 27 -33.16 -28.17 2.93
N PRO A 28 -34.36 -28.75 3.09
CA PRO A 28 -35.23 -29.08 1.97
C PRO A 28 -35.67 -27.80 1.24
N LEU A 29 -35.50 -27.77 -0.08
CA LEU A 29 -35.94 -26.66 -0.92
C LEU A 29 -37.48 -26.56 -0.90
N SER A 30 -38.00 -25.35 -0.72
CA SER A 30 -39.43 -25.06 -0.75
C SER A 30 -40.06 -25.45 -2.11
N SER A 31 -41.26 -26.02 -2.10
CA SER A 31 -41.96 -26.61 -3.26
C SER A 31 -42.22 -25.67 -4.47
N HIS A 32 -42.01 -24.36 -4.31
CA HIS A 32 -42.16 -23.34 -5.36
C HIS A 32 -40.92 -23.18 -6.27
N LEU A 33 -39.85 -23.95 -6.04
CA LEU A 33 -38.59 -23.89 -6.83
C LEU A 33 -38.42 -25.04 -7.84
N ALA A 34 -39.45 -25.86 -8.07
CA ALA A 34 -39.34 -27.05 -8.93
C ALA A 34 -39.36 -26.78 -10.45
N THR A 35 -39.56 -25.54 -10.89
CA THR A 35 -39.58 -25.17 -12.32
C THR A 35 -38.72 -23.93 -12.62
N PRO A 36 -37.54 -24.08 -13.26
CA PRO A 36 -36.68 -22.96 -13.61
C PRO A 36 -37.29 -22.12 -14.74
N LYS A 37 -37.47 -20.81 -14.52
CA LYS A 37 -37.72 -19.82 -15.59
C LYS A 37 -36.39 -19.26 -16.07
N ALA A 38 -36.25 -19.10 -17.39
CA ALA A 38 -34.98 -18.82 -18.06
C ALA A 38 -34.29 -17.50 -17.66
N ASP A 39 -35.00 -16.58 -17.01
CA ASP A 39 -34.55 -15.19 -16.84
C ASP A 39 -34.53 -14.72 -15.36
N ALA A 40 -34.73 -15.64 -14.40
CA ALA A 40 -34.73 -15.28 -12.98
C ALA A 40 -33.31 -15.27 -12.40
N LYS A 41 -32.82 -14.11 -11.94
CA LYS A 41 -31.68 -14.02 -11.01
C LYS A 41 -32.21 -14.02 -9.59
N MET A 42 -31.84 -15.03 -8.80
CA MET A 42 -32.02 -15.03 -7.34
C MET A 42 -30.68 -15.37 -6.67
N GLU A 43 -30.31 -14.60 -5.66
CA GLU A 43 -29.17 -14.92 -4.79
C GLU A 43 -29.65 -15.81 -3.64
N HIS A 44 -28.99 -16.95 -3.46
CA HIS A 44 -29.22 -17.86 -2.33
C HIS A 44 -28.09 -17.71 -1.32
N TYR A 45 -28.42 -17.42 -0.07
CA TYR A 45 -27.48 -17.44 1.04
C TYR A 45 -27.57 -18.79 1.76
N MET A 46 -26.49 -19.58 1.73
CA MET A 46 -26.34 -20.78 2.55
C MET A 46 -25.62 -20.42 3.85
N SER A 47 -26.22 -20.79 4.98
CA SER A 47 -25.62 -20.62 6.31
C SER A 47 -24.93 -21.93 6.72
N TRP A 48 -23.65 -21.88 7.08
CA TRP A 48 -22.89 -23.06 7.50
C TRP A 48 -22.88 -23.23 9.02
N PRO A 49 -22.84 -24.48 9.55
CA PRO A 49 -22.58 -24.73 10.95
C PRO A 49 -21.17 -24.26 11.36
N SER A 50 -21.01 -23.75 12.58
CA SER A 50 -19.76 -23.15 13.09
C SER A 50 -18.54 -24.08 13.03
N SER A 51 -18.75 -25.40 13.06
CA SER A 51 -17.68 -26.39 12.95
C SER A 51 -17.03 -26.48 11.56
N ALA A 52 -17.72 -26.04 10.50
CA ALA A 52 -17.20 -26.02 9.13
C ALA A 52 -16.45 -24.72 8.79
N GLN A 53 -16.68 -23.63 9.53
CA GLN A 53 -16.06 -22.32 9.29
C GLN A 53 -14.55 -22.29 9.58
N HIS A 54 -14.08 -23.10 10.53
CA HIS A 54 -12.65 -23.17 10.87
C HIS A 54 -11.77 -23.85 9.80
N ARG A 55 -12.34 -24.59 8.85
CA ARG A 55 -11.59 -25.25 7.75
C ARG A 55 -11.51 -24.43 6.47
N TRP A 56 -12.30 -23.36 6.33
CA TRP A 56 -12.39 -22.56 5.10
C TRP A 56 -12.59 -21.08 5.47
N SER A 57 -11.49 -20.36 5.73
CA SER A 57 -11.51 -18.93 6.11
C SER A 57 -11.43 -17.93 4.95
N TYR A 58 -11.69 -18.35 3.70
CA TYR A 58 -11.70 -17.46 2.53
C TYR A 58 -13.03 -17.55 1.78
N ALA A 59 -14.11 -17.12 2.43
CA ALA A 59 -15.42 -17.03 1.81
C ALA A 59 -15.56 -15.75 0.95
N THR A 60 -14.75 -15.64 -0.10
CA THR A 60 -15.10 -14.86 -1.31
C THR A 60 -14.37 -15.33 -2.59
N SER A 61 -13.33 -16.16 -2.48
CA SER A 61 -12.46 -16.47 -3.64
C SER A 61 -12.81 -17.75 -4.40
N LEU A 62 -13.73 -18.60 -3.93
CA LEU A 62 -13.94 -19.94 -4.50
C LEU A 62 -15.22 -20.16 -5.33
N PHE A 63 -16.09 -19.15 -5.49
CA PHE A 63 -17.32 -19.31 -6.29
C PHE A 63 -17.39 -18.52 -7.61
N ARG A 64 -16.31 -17.83 -8.03
CA ARG A 64 -16.27 -17.16 -9.35
C ARG A 64 -15.68 -18.01 -10.49
N GLY A 65 -15.08 -19.16 -10.20
CA GLY A 65 -14.44 -20.01 -11.21
C GLY A 65 -15.38 -20.89 -12.05
N ALA A 66 -16.63 -21.11 -11.63
CA ALA A 66 -17.51 -22.10 -12.25
C ALA A 66 -18.73 -21.54 -13.02
N LEU A 67 -18.93 -20.21 -13.04
CA LEU A 67 -20.06 -19.56 -13.75
C LEU A 67 -19.63 -18.69 -14.93
N TRP A 68 -18.35 -18.72 -15.33
CA TRP A 68 -17.82 -17.97 -16.47
C TRP A 68 -17.66 -18.83 -17.73
N SER A 69 -18.71 -19.55 -18.12
CA SER A 69 -18.76 -20.27 -19.41
C SER A 69 -19.99 -19.96 -20.27
N ARG A 70 -20.73 -18.89 -19.98
CA ARG A 70 -21.77 -18.38 -20.88
C ARG A 70 -21.45 -16.91 -21.17
N ASP A 71 -21.43 -16.60 -22.46
CA ASP A 71 -21.15 -15.28 -23.08
C ASP A 71 -19.69 -15.01 -23.45
N ARG A 72 -19.21 -15.74 -24.47
CA ARG A 72 -18.24 -15.18 -25.44
C ARG A 72 -18.99 -14.75 -26.69
N PRO A 73 -18.78 -13.53 -27.22
CA PRO A 73 -18.99 -13.25 -28.63
C PRO A 73 -17.86 -13.91 -29.43
N SER A 74 -18.24 -14.82 -30.33
CA SER A 74 -17.58 -15.15 -31.61
C SER A 74 -16.09 -14.82 -31.78
N VAL A 75 -15.21 -15.72 -31.30
CA VAL A 75 -13.84 -15.84 -31.80
C VAL A 75 -13.90 -16.52 -33.17
N HIS A 76 -13.50 -15.80 -34.22
CA HIS A 76 -13.28 -16.35 -35.55
C HIS A 76 -12.17 -17.41 -35.51
N VAL A 77 -12.53 -18.69 -35.67
CA VAL A 77 -11.57 -19.78 -35.85
C VAL A 77 -11.08 -19.75 -37.30
N ARG A 78 -9.92 -19.13 -37.55
CA ARG A 78 -9.15 -19.36 -38.79
C ARG A 78 -8.44 -20.70 -38.68
N GLY A 79 -8.96 -21.70 -39.37
CA GLY A 79 -8.38 -23.05 -39.40
C GLY A 79 -9.21 -24.03 -40.23
N THR A 80 -9.73 -23.61 -41.38
CA THR A 80 -10.37 -24.50 -42.35
C THR A 80 -9.74 -24.28 -43.71
N ALA A 81 -9.29 -25.36 -44.36
CA ALA A 81 -9.14 -25.36 -45.81
C ALA A 81 -10.54 -25.17 -46.42
N THR A 82 -10.62 -24.49 -47.57
CA THR A 82 -11.80 -23.91 -48.21
C THR A 82 -12.91 -24.88 -48.65
N ASN A 83 -12.89 -26.13 -48.20
CA ASN A 83 -13.80 -27.19 -48.60
C ASN A 83 -14.28 -28.08 -47.43
N GLY A 84 -14.23 -27.57 -46.19
CA GLY A 84 -15.03 -28.12 -45.08
C GLY A 84 -14.66 -29.55 -44.63
N LYS A 85 -13.55 -30.11 -45.11
CA LYS A 85 -12.99 -31.36 -44.62
C LYS A 85 -11.89 -31.07 -43.61
N VAL A 86 -12.01 -31.67 -42.43
CA VAL A 86 -11.04 -31.60 -41.33
C VAL A 86 -9.65 -32.00 -41.84
N ASP A 87 -8.68 -31.09 -41.71
CA ASP A 87 -7.29 -31.36 -42.08
C ASP A 87 -6.68 -32.37 -41.09
N ARG A 88 -6.67 -33.63 -41.52
CA ARG A 88 -6.16 -34.76 -40.74
C ARG A 88 -4.67 -34.63 -40.44
N LYS A 89 -3.88 -33.85 -41.21
CA LYS A 89 -2.46 -33.63 -40.93
C LYS A 89 -2.25 -32.63 -39.78
N GLU A 90 -3.01 -31.55 -39.74
CA GLU A 90 -2.95 -30.59 -38.62
C GLU A 90 -3.54 -31.18 -37.33
N LEU A 91 -4.60 -32.00 -37.44
CA LEU A 91 -5.14 -32.73 -36.29
C LEU A 91 -4.14 -33.79 -35.79
N ALA A 92 -3.43 -34.48 -36.69
CA ALA A 92 -2.39 -35.44 -36.32
C ALA A 92 -1.12 -34.77 -35.76
N ARG A 93 -0.80 -33.54 -36.20
CA ARG A 93 0.27 -32.72 -35.62
C ARG A 93 -0.09 -32.31 -34.20
N ARG A 94 -1.30 -31.78 -33.98
CA ARG A 94 -1.82 -31.41 -32.65
C ARG A 94 -1.99 -32.60 -31.72
N ALA A 95 -2.39 -33.76 -32.26
CA ALA A 95 -2.43 -35.01 -31.51
C ALA A 95 -1.01 -35.45 -31.10
N ARG A 96 0.00 -35.30 -31.97
CA ARG A 96 1.40 -35.55 -31.61
C ARG A 96 1.91 -34.56 -30.57
N THR A 97 1.63 -33.26 -30.69
CA THR A 97 2.04 -32.24 -29.69
C THR A 97 1.31 -32.40 -28.35
N ALA A 98 0.05 -32.85 -28.37
CA ALA A 98 -0.70 -33.18 -27.16
C ALA A 98 -0.20 -34.48 -26.52
N THR A 99 0.20 -35.46 -27.33
CA THR A 99 0.84 -36.70 -26.86
C THR A 99 2.26 -36.43 -26.37
N GLU A 100 3.02 -35.50 -26.95
CA GLU A 100 4.33 -35.02 -26.46
C GLU A 100 4.18 -34.22 -25.15
N LYS A 101 3.17 -33.35 -25.02
CA LYS A 101 2.85 -32.67 -23.74
C LYS A 101 2.32 -33.63 -22.68
N LYS A 102 1.63 -34.70 -23.07
CA LYS A 102 1.16 -35.76 -22.18
C LYS A 102 2.29 -36.73 -21.79
N LEU A 103 3.21 -37.02 -22.71
CA LEU A 103 4.45 -37.78 -22.45
C LEU A 103 5.42 -36.96 -21.59
N GLN A 104 5.53 -35.64 -21.76
CA GLN A 104 6.28 -34.75 -20.86
C GLN A 104 5.65 -34.68 -19.46
N ARG A 105 4.32 -34.70 -19.34
CA ARG A 105 3.62 -34.81 -18.03
C ARG A 105 3.68 -36.20 -17.41
N LEU A 106 3.87 -37.26 -18.20
CA LEU A 106 4.06 -38.63 -17.74
C LEU A 106 5.55 -38.97 -17.49
N ALA A 107 6.48 -38.11 -17.91
CA ALA A 107 7.92 -38.27 -17.71
C ALA A 107 8.45 -37.61 -16.41
N SER A 108 7.66 -36.75 -15.76
CA SER A 108 7.98 -36.22 -14.43
C SER A 108 7.24 -37.03 -13.37
N ALA A 109 7.78 -38.21 -13.02
CA ALA A 109 7.52 -38.77 -11.70
C ALA A 109 7.89 -37.70 -10.64
N PRO A 110 7.23 -37.62 -9.48
CA PRO A 110 7.71 -36.78 -8.39
C PRO A 110 9.15 -37.20 -8.12
N ALA A 111 10.10 -36.31 -8.43
CA ALA A 111 11.50 -36.56 -8.11
C ALA A 111 11.56 -36.62 -6.58
N CYS A 112 11.89 -37.80 -6.04
CA CYS A 112 12.15 -37.90 -4.62
C CYS A 112 13.42 -37.11 -4.32
N PRO A 113 13.45 -36.35 -3.21
CA PRO A 113 14.69 -35.75 -2.72
C PRO A 113 15.79 -36.82 -2.66
N ASN A 114 16.93 -36.55 -3.29
CA ASN A 114 18.03 -37.51 -3.43
C ASN A 114 19.23 -37.19 -2.53
N SER A 115 19.15 -36.09 -1.77
CA SER A 115 20.18 -35.65 -0.83
C SER A 115 19.56 -35.07 0.45
N ASP A 116 20.31 -35.09 1.55
CA ASP A 116 19.85 -34.55 2.84
C ASP A 116 19.49 -33.05 2.77
N ILE A 117 20.16 -32.30 1.89
CA ILE A 117 19.85 -30.89 1.59
C ILE A 117 18.47 -30.77 0.95
N GLU A 118 18.17 -31.60 -0.06
CA GLU A 118 16.87 -31.61 -0.74
C GLU A 118 15.74 -32.05 0.19
N VAL A 119 15.98 -33.02 1.07
CA VAL A 119 15.01 -33.46 2.08
C VAL A 119 14.69 -32.33 3.05
N ALA A 120 15.71 -31.71 3.63
CA ALA A 120 15.54 -30.61 4.58
C ALA A 120 14.86 -29.40 3.93
N LEU A 121 15.21 -29.08 2.68
CA LEU A 121 14.59 -27.98 1.96
C LEU A 121 13.10 -28.22 1.71
N CYS A 122 12.70 -29.42 1.28
CA CYS A 122 11.29 -29.78 1.10
C CYS A 122 10.51 -29.76 2.41
N GLU A 123 11.10 -30.21 3.52
CA GLU A 123 10.45 -30.19 4.84
C GLU A 123 10.25 -28.77 5.36
N GLU A 124 11.27 -27.91 5.28
CA GLU A 124 11.14 -26.50 5.70
C GLU A 124 10.22 -25.71 4.78
N ALA A 125 10.22 -26.01 3.48
CA ALA A 125 9.24 -25.46 2.54
C ALA A 125 7.82 -25.91 2.90
N THR A 126 7.62 -27.21 3.13
CA THR A 126 6.31 -27.77 3.56
C THR A 126 5.81 -27.07 4.83
N ALA A 127 6.69 -26.88 5.81
CA ALA A 127 6.35 -26.20 7.05
C ALA A 127 6.12 -24.69 6.88
N THR A 128 6.70 -24.07 5.85
CA THR A 128 6.58 -22.62 5.58
C THR A 128 5.30 -22.30 4.84
N PHE A 129 4.93 -23.13 3.86
CA PHE A 129 3.72 -22.99 3.06
C PHE A 129 2.48 -23.63 3.69
N GLY A 130 2.64 -24.53 4.67
CA GLY A 130 1.51 -25.25 5.28
C GLY A 130 0.86 -26.28 4.35
N MET A 131 1.55 -26.69 3.29
CA MET A 131 1.13 -27.70 2.32
C MET A 131 2.32 -28.56 1.91
N GLN A 132 2.09 -29.78 1.42
CA GLN A 132 3.15 -30.66 0.93
C GLN A 132 3.89 -30.02 -0.25
N VAL A 133 5.21 -29.91 -0.14
CA VAL A 133 6.11 -29.34 -1.15
C VAL A 133 7.13 -30.40 -1.60
N GLY A 134 7.19 -30.65 -2.90
CA GLY A 134 8.15 -31.52 -3.56
C GLY A 134 9.36 -30.77 -4.11
N ILE A 135 10.45 -31.49 -4.39
CA ILE A 135 11.72 -30.87 -4.78
C ILE A 135 11.68 -30.21 -6.18
N SER A 136 10.75 -30.63 -7.03
CA SER A 136 10.53 -30.04 -8.35
C SER A 136 9.51 -28.89 -8.35
N ASP A 137 8.93 -28.56 -7.18
CA ASP A 137 7.99 -27.46 -7.08
C ASP A 137 8.70 -26.11 -7.16
N GLY A 138 7.99 -25.12 -7.70
CA GLY A 138 8.48 -23.75 -7.79
C GLY A 138 7.95 -22.91 -6.63
N PHE A 139 8.84 -22.25 -5.91
CA PHE A 139 8.55 -21.34 -4.79
C PHE A 139 7.40 -20.38 -5.10
N PHE A 140 7.44 -19.66 -6.22
CA PHE A 140 6.36 -18.74 -6.62
C PHE A 140 5.07 -19.46 -7.02
N LYS A 141 5.14 -20.65 -7.63
CA LYS A 141 3.95 -21.43 -8.03
C LYS A 141 3.14 -21.92 -6.82
N LEU A 142 3.79 -22.01 -5.67
CA LEU A 142 3.17 -22.37 -4.40
C LEU A 142 2.62 -21.13 -3.64
N GLY A 143 2.68 -19.94 -4.25
CA GLY A 143 2.30 -18.68 -3.61
C GLY A 143 3.43 -18.07 -2.75
N GLY A 144 4.68 -18.41 -3.05
CA GLY A 144 5.85 -17.95 -2.30
C GLY A 144 6.17 -16.50 -2.56
N HIS A 145 6.60 -15.79 -1.52
CA HIS A 145 6.69 -14.34 -1.54
C HIS A 145 7.74 -13.79 -0.57
N SER A 146 8.08 -12.49 -0.57
CA SER A 146 9.28 -11.97 0.15
C SER A 146 9.28 -12.31 1.65
N LEU A 147 8.12 -12.30 2.31
CA LEU A 147 7.96 -12.72 3.70
C LEU A 147 8.13 -14.24 3.87
N LEU A 148 7.53 -15.05 2.99
CA LEU A 148 7.70 -16.52 2.99
C LEU A 148 9.11 -16.93 2.59
N ALA A 149 9.79 -16.17 1.73
CA ALA A 149 11.17 -16.37 1.33
C ALA A 149 12.06 -16.12 2.53
N THR A 150 11.87 -15.00 3.21
CA THR A 150 12.56 -14.68 4.46
C THR A 150 12.34 -15.78 5.51
N LYS A 151 11.10 -16.23 5.70
CA LYS A 151 10.77 -17.33 6.62
C LYS A 151 11.41 -18.66 6.23
N LEU A 152 11.36 -19.02 4.96
CA LEU A 152 11.98 -20.22 4.40
C LEU A 152 13.50 -20.18 4.60
N ILE A 153 14.13 -19.06 4.27
CA ILE A 153 15.56 -18.84 4.38
C ILE A 153 16.03 -18.93 5.82
N CYS A 154 15.34 -18.29 6.77
CA CYS A 154 15.68 -18.39 8.18
C CYS A 154 15.64 -19.84 8.66
N ARG A 155 14.61 -20.61 8.28
CA ARG A 155 14.45 -22.01 8.68
C ARG A 155 15.48 -22.93 8.04
N VAL A 156 15.69 -22.78 6.74
CA VAL A 156 16.69 -23.56 5.98
C VAL A 156 18.10 -23.21 6.46
N GLY A 157 18.38 -21.94 6.71
CA GLY A 157 19.65 -21.47 7.25
C GLY A 157 19.92 -21.98 8.66
N ASP A 158 18.92 -21.99 9.53
CA ASP A 158 19.04 -22.54 10.88
C ASP A 158 19.33 -24.03 10.86
N ARG A 159 18.65 -24.77 9.98
CA ARG A 159 18.71 -26.24 9.89
C ARG A 159 19.93 -26.75 9.14
N LEU A 160 20.23 -26.20 7.97
CA LEU A 160 21.32 -26.66 7.10
C LEU A 160 22.63 -25.89 7.31
N LYS A 161 22.64 -24.87 8.17
CA LYS A 161 23.78 -23.94 8.33
C LYS A 161 24.23 -23.34 7.00
N ALA A 162 23.28 -23.20 6.07
CA ALA A 162 23.50 -22.65 4.75
C ALA A 162 23.13 -21.16 4.73
N ARG A 163 23.95 -20.35 4.06
CA ARG A 163 23.61 -18.94 3.83
C ARG A 163 22.76 -18.83 2.58
N LEU A 164 21.56 -18.30 2.74
CA LEU A 164 20.64 -18.00 1.66
C LEU A 164 20.15 -16.56 1.83
N THR A 165 19.95 -15.87 0.73
CA THR A 165 19.34 -14.55 0.66
C THR A 165 17.98 -14.66 -0.05
N VAL A 166 17.10 -13.67 0.14
CA VAL A 166 15.82 -13.63 -0.59
C VAL A 166 16.08 -13.64 -2.10
N LYS A 167 17.17 -12.99 -2.52
CA LYS A 167 17.68 -13.04 -3.88
C LYS A 167 17.99 -14.45 -4.35
N ASP A 168 18.64 -15.31 -3.55
CA ASP A 168 18.95 -16.69 -3.95
C ASP A 168 17.68 -17.53 -4.20
N VAL A 169 16.66 -17.38 -3.35
CA VAL A 169 15.35 -18.03 -3.55
C VAL A 169 14.65 -17.51 -4.80
N PHE A 170 14.81 -16.22 -5.10
CA PHE A 170 14.16 -15.59 -6.24
C PHE A 170 14.87 -15.89 -7.56
N ASP A 171 16.19 -16.00 -7.55
CA ASP A 171 17.01 -16.36 -8.70
C ASP A 171 16.92 -17.86 -9.02
N HIS A 172 16.70 -18.70 -8.00
CA HIS A 172 16.55 -20.15 -8.11
C HIS A 172 15.24 -20.63 -7.49
N PRO A 173 14.08 -20.31 -8.10
CA PRO A 173 12.78 -20.57 -7.49
C PRO A 173 12.36 -22.03 -7.48
N ILE A 174 13.03 -22.92 -8.22
CA ILE A 174 12.76 -24.36 -8.17
C ILE A 174 13.61 -24.96 -7.04
N PHE A 175 13.00 -25.67 -6.09
CA PHE A 175 13.73 -26.17 -4.91
C PHE A 175 14.90 -27.09 -5.25
N SER A 176 14.85 -27.84 -6.35
CA SER A 176 15.99 -28.64 -6.83
C SER A 176 17.17 -27.77 -7.26
N GLU A 177 16.92 -26.60 -7.83
CA GLU A 177 17.96 -25.63 -8.22
C GLU A 177 18.49 -24.89 -7.00
N LEU A 178 17.60 -24.48 -6.09
CA LEU A 178 17.98 -23.87 -4.81
C LEU A 178 18.84 -24.82 -3.96
N ALA A 179 18.57 -26.12 -3.99
CA ALA A 179 19.40 -27.12 -3.33
C ALA A 179 20.83 -27.21 -3.90
N VAL A 180 21.01 -26.93 -5.19
CA VAL A 180 22.36 -26.82 -5.80
C VAL A 180 23.10 -25.61 -5.26
N VAL A 181 22.44 -24.45 -5.18
CA VAL A 181 23.03 -23.21 -4.61
C VAL A 181 23.46 -23.43 -3.16
N ILE A 182 22.60 -24.07 -2.35
CA ILE A 182 22.91 -24.44 -0.97
C ILE A 182 24.15 -25.34 -0.90
N ARG A 183 24.20 -26.36 -1.78
CA ARG A 183 25.31 -27.33 -1.83
C ARG A 183 26.64 -26.66 -2.21
N GLU A 184 26.64 -25.79 -3.21
CA GLU A 184 27.81 -25.04 -3.64
C GLU A 184 28.27 -24.07 -2.53
N GLY A 185 27.33 -23.41 -1.86
CA GLY A 185 27.61 -22.54 -0.71
C GLY A 185 28.26 -23.30 0.47
N LEU A 186 27.83 -24.53 0.72
CA LEU A 186 28.41 -25.39 1.77
C LEU A 186 29.79 -25.95 1.39
N GLN A 187 30.05 -26.24 0.11
CA GLN A 187 31.32 -26.78 -0.36
C GLN A 187 32.45 -25.74 -0.38
N ASN A 188 32.11 -24.46 -0.56
CA ASN A 188 33.07 -23.35 -0.51
C ASN A 188 33.52 -22.99 0.93
N ALA A 189 32.94 -23.62 1.95
CA ALA A 189 33.35 -23.49 3.35
C ALA A 189 34.36 -24.59 3.75
N VAL A 190 35.64 -24.46 3.39
CA VAL A 190 36.70 -25.40 3.81
C VAL A 190 37.20 -25.08 5.25
N PRO A 191 37.43 -26.09 6.13
CA PRO A 191 37.75 -25.87 7.54
C PRO A 191 39.26 -25.80 7.81
N VAL A 192 39.72 -24.78 8.54
CA VAL A 192 41.06 -24.75 9.14
C VAL A 192 40.98 -25.38 10.54
N THR A 193 41.71 -26.47 10.76
CA THR A 193 41.78 -27.22 12.00
C THR A 193 42.79 -26.63 13.01
N LEU A 194 42.25 -26.28 14.18
CA LEU A 194 42.74 -26.49 15.56
C LEU A 194 44.15 -26.00 15.99
N ASN A 195 44.16 -24.99 16.87
CA ASN A 195 44.48 -25.18 18.30
C ASN A 195 44.19 -23.91 19.13
N GLY A 196 43.37 -24.03 20.19
CA GLY A 196 43.20 -22.99 21.22
C GLY A 196 41.76 -22.81 21.70
N SER A 197 41.44 -23.37 22.86
CA SER A 197 40.14 -23.32 23.55
C SER A 197 39.66 -21.89 23.84
N GLY A 198 38.39 -21.59 23.53
CA GLY A 198 37.70 -20.39 23.99
C GLY A 198 36.58 -19.87 23.08
N ASN A 199 35.36 -20.39 23.30
CA ASN A 199 34.04 -19.85 22.94
C ASN A 199 34.00 -18.62 21.99
N ALA A 200 33.87 -18.86 20.68
CA ALA A 200 33.39 -17.87 19.73
C ALA A 200 32.38 -18.55 18.79
N LYS A 201 31.16 -18.00 18.72
CA LYS A 201 30.22 -18.27 17.62
C LYS A 201 30.88 -17.80 16.32
N GLN A 202 31.62 -18.67 15.67
CA GLN A 202 32.11 -18.46 14.31
C GLN A 202 31.06 -19.01 13.33
N GLY A 203 30.10 -18.17 12.98
CA GLY A 203 29.37 -18.26 11.71
C GLY A 203 30.01 -17.24 10.77
N SER A 204 30.59 -17.71 9.66
CA SER A 204 31.25 -16.88 8.66
C SER A 204 30.23 -15.94 7.97
N ALA A 205 30.12 -14.74 8.52
CA ALA A 205 29.24 -13.65 8.10
C ALA A 205 29.75 -12.94 6.83
N GLY A 206 28.89 -12.10 6.22
CA GLY A 206 29.39 -10.91 5.53
C GLY A 206 30.27 -10.15 6.52
N VAL A 207 31.26 -9.39 6.03
CA VAL A 207 32.34 -8.86 6.89
C VAL A 207 31.76 -8.36 8.23
N ALA A 208 32.22 -8.98 9.33
CA ALA A 208 31.66 -8.71 10.66
C ALA A 208 31.85 -7.22 11.02
N PRO A 209 30.95 -6.64 11.83
CA PRO A 209 31.12 -5.27 12.27
C PRO A 209 32.44 -5.08 13.00
N ARG A 210 33.19 -4.06 12.58
CA ARG A 210 34.55 -3.75 13.02
C ARG A 210 34.56 -2.74 14.16
N ASN A 211 33.48 -1.97 14.31
CA ASN A 211 33.32 -0.97 15.35
C ASN A 211 31.88 -0.96 15.92
N GLU A 212 31.66 -0.14 16.96
CA GLU A 212 30.35 -0.04 17.63
C GLU A 212 29.27 0.53 16.71
N MET A 213 29.63 1.48 15.83
CA MET A 213 28.71 2.08 14.86
C MET A 213 28.19 1.03 13.87
N GLU A 214 29.08 0.29 13.23
CA GLU A 214 28.74 -0.82 12.32
C GLU A 214 27.92 -1.90 13.05
N THR A 215 28.25 -2.21 14.30
CA THR A 215 27.48 -3.17 15.11
C THR A 215 26.04 -2.69 15.34
N MET A 216 25.87 -1.40 15.65
CA MET A 216 24.57 -0.79 15.85
C MET A 216 23.76 -0.75 14.55
N LEU A 217 24.38 -0.35 13.44
CA LEU A 217 23.74 -0.30 12.13
C LEU A 217 23.33 -1.70 11.64
N CYS A 218 24.20 -2.70 11.71
CA CYS A 218 23.84 -4.09 11.38
C CYS A 218 22.59 -4.56 12.16
N LYS A 219 22.50 -4.21 13.45
CA LYS A 219 21.32 -4.54 14.27
C LYS A 219 20.06 -3.80 13.81
N GLU A 220 20.15 -2.52 13.48
CA GLU A 220 18.99 -1.76 13.03
C GLU A 220 18.52 -2.18 11.64
N PHE A 221 19.44 -2.49 10.72
CA PHE A 221 19.14 -3.10 9.43
C PHE A 221 18.44 -4.44 9.64
N ALA A 222 18.99 -5.31 10.50
CA ALA A 222 18.41 -6.61 10.79
C ALA A 222 17.00 -6.52 11.40
N ASN A 223 16.77 -5.57 12.30
CA ASN A 223 15.45 -5.34 12.90
C ASN A 223 14.41 -4.87 11.88
N VAL A 224 14.83 -4.15 10.84
CA VAL A 224 13.94 -3.64 9.80
C VAL A 224 13.69 -4.70 8.72
N LEU A 225 14.74 -5.39 8.28
CA LEU A 225 14.71 -6.40 7.22
C LEU A 225 14.27 -7.79 7.69
N GLY A 226 14.32 -8.06 9.00
CA GLY A 226 13.94 -9.35 9.58
C GLY A 226 14.95 -10.48 9.35
N MET A 227 16.22 -10.15 9.03
CA MET A 227 17.30 -11.11 8.78
C MET A 227 18.64 -10.58 9.28
N ASP A 228 19.66 -11.44 9.46
CA ASP A 228 21.00 -11.00 9.83
C ASP A 228 21.70 -10.23 8.70
N VAL A 229 22.38 -9.14 9.04
CA VAL A 229 23.01 -8.21 8.09
C VAL A 229 24.48 -7.96 8.46
N GLY A 230 25.39 -8.13 7.50
CA GLY A 230 26.82 -7.82 7.60
C GLY A 230 27.17 -6.43 7.07
N VAL A 231 28.40 -5.95 7.29
CA VAL A 231 28.73 -4.54 6.99
C VAL A 231 28.81 -4.20 5.51
N THR A 232 28.95 -5.21 4.66
CA THR A 232 29.03 -5.08 3.20
C THR A 232 27.68 -5.30 2.52
N ASP A 233 26.65 -5.64 3.29
CA ASP A 233 25.34 -5.92 2.72
C ASP A 233 24.62 -4.60 2.37
N ASN A 234 23.97 -4.60 1.21
CA ASN A 234 23.20 -3.47 0.70
C ASN A 234 21.74 -3.61 1.12
N PHE A 235 21.18 -2.54 1.68
CA PHE A 235 19.81 -2.48 2.16
C PHE A 235 18.76 -2.91 1.13
N PHE A 236 18.90 -2.45 -0.12
CA PHE A 236 17.93 -2.70 -1.19
C PHE A 236 18.08 -4.10 -1.80
N ASP A 237 19.32 -4.61 -1.89
CA ASP A 237 19.59 -5.97 -2.35
C ASP A 237 19.00 -7.03 -1.38
N LEU A 238 18.83 -6.65 -0.10
CA LEU A 238 18.18 -7.47 0.92
C LEU A 238 16.65 -7.32 0.96
N GLY A 239 16.04 -6.61 0.00
CA GLY A 239 14.59 -6.41 -0.10
C GLY A 239 14.06 -5.18 0.63
N GLY A 240 14.93 -4.26 1.06
CA GLY A 240 14.53 -2.96 1.59
C GLY A 240 13.80 -2.10 0.55
N HIS A 241 12.83 -1.30 0.99
CA HIS A 241 12.12 -0.31 0.15
C HIS A 241 11.95 1.02 0.91
N SER A 242 11.40 2.05 0.26
CA SER A 242 11.36 3.43 0.82
C SER A 242 10.71 3.54 2.21
N LEU A 243 9.66 2.75 2.49
CA LEU A 243 9.02 2.74 3.82
C LEU A 243 9.93 2.09 4.87
N MET A 244 10.62 1.00 4.53
CA MET A 244 11.62 0.40 5.40
C MET A 244 12.83 1.33 5.60
N ALA A 245 13.27 2.04 4.56
CA ALA A 245 14.33 3.05 4.66
C ALA A 245 13.91 4.20 5.60
N THR A 246 12.64 4.60 5.56
CA THR A 246 12.06 5.56 6.52
C THR A 246 12.14 5.03 7.95
N LYS A 247 11.68 3.79 8.17
CA LYS A 247 11.75 3.13 9.47
C LYS A 247 13.20 3.00 9.95
N LEU A 248 14.12 2.66 9.05
CA LEU A 248 15.54 2.52 9.34
C LEU A 248 16.17 3.85 9.74
N ALA A 249 16.00 4.91 8.94
CA ALA A 249 16.47 6.25 9.22
C ALA A 249 15.96 6.76 10.58
N ALA A 250 14.68 6.55 10.87
CA ALA A 250 14.08 6.88 12.16
C ALA A 250 14.70 6.10 13.33
N ARG A 251 14.96 4.80 13.15
CA ARG A 251 15.56 3.95 14.20
C ARG A 251 17.00 4.34 14.48
N ILE A 252 17.80 4.57 13.44
CA ILE A 252 19.20 5.01 13.57
C ILE A 252 19.25 6.42 14.17
N GLY A 253 18.42 7.34 13.69
CA GLY A 253 18.35 8.72 14.19
C GLY A 253 18.02 8.78 15.69
N ARG A 254 17.08 7.94 16.17
CA ARG A 254 16.80 7.81 17.61
C ARG A 254 17.99 7.30 18.41
N ARG A 255 18.73 6.31 17.90
CA ARG A 255 19.91 5.74 18.57
C ARG A 255 21.04 6.75 18.70
N LEU A 256 21.23 7.55 17.67
CA LEU A 256 22.33 8.51 17.56
C LEU A 256 21.94 9.93 18.01
N ASN A 257 20.68 10.12 18.41
CA ASN A 257 20.11 11.44 18.74
C ASN A 257 20.40 12.49 17.66
N THR A 258 20.29 12.09 16.39
CA THR A 258 20.53 12.92 15.21
C THR A 258 19.41 12.73 14.20
N THR A 259 19.27 13.67 13.27
CA THR A 259 18.36 13.53 12.14
C THR A 259 19.09 12.76 11.05
N ILE A 260 18.53 11.62 10.65
CA ILE A 260 18.98 10.89 9.46
C ILE A 260 17.84 10.96 8.46
N SER A 261 18.16 11.47 7.29
CA SER A 261 17.25 11.53 6.15
C SER A 261 17.16 10.17 5.46
N VAL A 262 16.01 9.90 4.84
CA VAL A 262 15.86 8.72 3.98
C VAL A 262 16.83 8.79 2.79
N LYS A 263 17.13 10.01 2.31
CA LYS A 263 18.12 10.25 1.26
C LYS A 263 19.49 9.67 1.61
N GLU A 264 19.98 9.86 2.84
CA GLU A 264 21.27 9.30 3.27
C GLU A 264 21.30 7.77 3.22
N VAL A 265 20.17 7.10 3.52
CA VAL A 265 20.04 5.64 3.38
C VAL A 265 20.10 5.22 1.91
N PHE A 266 19.55 6.02 1.01
CA PHE A 266 19.61 5.78 -0.44
C PHE A 266 21.00 6.04 -1.03
N GLU A 267 21.69 7.10 -0.61
CA GLU A 267 23.04 7.44 -1.08
C GLU A 267 24.10 6.49 -0.53
N HIS A 268 23.88 5.93 0.66
CA HIS A 268 24.80 5.01 1.32
C HIS A 268 24.06 3.74 1.80
N PRO A 269 23.60 2.88 0.88
CA PRO A 269 22.78 1.73 1.22
C PRO A 269 23.55 0.57 1.85
N ILE A 270 24.89 0.63 1.80
CA ILE A 270 25.77 -0.36 2.40
C ILE A 270 26.15 0.08 3.81
N VAL A 271 26.00 -0.81 4.79
CA VAL A 271 26.20 -0.51 6.22
C VAL A 271 27.53 0.20 6.51
N PHE A 272 28.66 -0.25 5.94
CA PHE A 272 29.95 0.39 6.20
C PHE A 272 30.05 1.81 5.60
N GLN A 273 29.38 2.07 4.47
CA GLN A 273 29.38 3.39 3.84
C GLN A 273 28.55 4.35 4.70
N LEU A 274 27.37 3.90 5.14
CA LEU A 274 26.51 4.66 6.04
C LEU A 274 27.21 4.95 7.37
N ALA A 275 27.89 3.95 7.95
CA ALA A 275 28.69 4.11 9.17
C ALA A 275 29.71 5.24 9.01
N LYS A 276 30.48 5.22 7.91
CA LYS A 276 31.49 6.23 7.63
C LYS A 276 30.89 7.63 7.46
N THR A 277 29.78 7.75 6.74
CA THR A 277 29.11 9.05 6.54
C THR A 277 28.59 9.60 7.87
N LEU A 278 27.99 8.76 8.71
CA LEU A 278 27.48 9.17 10.03
C LEU A 278 28.62 9.55 11.00
N GLU A 279 29.73 8.82 10.98
CA GLU A 279 30.93 9.17 11.78
C GLU A 279 31.50 10.53 11.37
N LEU A 280 31.57 10.82 10.06
CA LEU A 280 32.00 12.13 9.54
C LEU A 280 31.03 13.23 9.98
N ALA A 281 29.71 13.01 9.85
CA ALA A 281 28.69 13.97 10.26
C ALA A 281 28.69 14.25 11.77
N GLN A 282 28.96 13.26 12.62
CA GLN A 282 29.10 13.45 14.07
C GLN A 282 30.35 14.27 14.43
N SER A 283 31.45 14.07 13.70
CA SER A 283 32.66 14.87 13.91
C SER A 283 32.47 16.35 13.53
N GLU A 284 31.52 16.65 12.64
CA GLU A 284 31.13 18.01 12.26
C GLU A 284 30.02 18.60 13.15
N SER A 285 29.07 17.78 13.64
CA SER A 285 27.95 18.24 14.49
C SER A 285 28.38 18.61 15.91
N ASP A 286 29.52 18.10 16.40
CA ASP A 286 30.15 18.59 17.63
C ASP A 286 30.60 20.07 17.54
N ARG A 287 30.59 20.67 16.34
CA ARG A 287 30.79 22.13 16.12
C ARG A 287 29.52 22.90 15.75
N GLY A 288 28.40 22.23 15.48
CA GLY A 288 27.18 22.84 14.97
C GLY A 288 25.92 22.27 15.63
N LYS A 289 25.33 23.02 16.57
CA LYS A 289 24.05 22.71 17.22
C LYS A 289 23.00 22.30 16.17
N HIS A 290 22.47 21.08 16.26
CA HIS A 290 21.27 20.68 15.53
C HIS A 290 20.20 21.77 15.70
N ALA A 291 19.73 22.33 14.57
CA ALA A 291 18.69 23.36 14.56
C ALA A 291 17.42 22.77 15.18
N THR A 292 17.27 22.96 16.49
CA THR A 292 16.05 22.60 17.20
C THR A 292 15.01 23.62 16.78
N LEU A 293 13.96 23.20 16.08
CA LEU A 293 12.83 24.07 15.78
C LEU A 293 12.35 24.71 17.08
N ALA A 294 12.11 26.02 17.04
CA ALA A 294 11.70 26.78 18.21
C ALA A 294 10.41 26.18 18.84
N GLU A 295 10.21 26.44 20.13
CA GLU A 295 8.95 26.09 20.79
C GLU A 295 7.77 26.70 20.03
N TYR A 296 6.71 25.92 19.88
CA TYR A 296 5.50 26.33 19.18
C TYR A 296 4.53 26.94 20.19
N THR A 297 3.96 28.10 19.85
CA THR A 297 2.94 28.76 20.67
C THR A 297 1.59 28.77 19.95
N ALA A 298 0.50 28.64 20.70
CA ALA A 298 -0.85 28.70 20.15
C ALA A 298 -1.08 29.95 19.29
N PHE A 299 -1.81 29.78 18.19
CA PHE A 299 -2.20 30.81 17.22
C PHE A 299 -1.04 31.42 16.42
N GLN A 300 0.19 30.92 16.57
CA GLN A 300 1.37 31.42 15.85
C GLN A 300 1.21 31.35 14.32
N LEU A 301 0.50 30.34 13.82
CA LEU A 301 0.35 30.08 12.39
C LEU A 301 -0.74 30.92 11.70
N LEU A 302 -1.56 31.69 12.44
CA LEU A 302 -2.52 32.60 11.82
C LEU A 302 -1.85 33.78 11.09
N SER A 303 -0.57 34.05 11.38
CA SER A 303 0.24 35.08 10.69
C SER A 303 -0.46 36.45 10.55
N MET A 304 -1.28 36.80 11.55
CA MET A 304 -2.10 38.02 11.54
C MET A 304 -1.90 38.86 12.80
N LYS A 305 -2.07 40.19 12.67
CA LYS A 305 -1.78 41.15 13.75
C LYS A 305 -2.74 41.03 14.94
N ASP A 306 -4.01 40.75 14.69
CA ASP A 306 -5.05 40.60 15.71
C ASP A 306 -5.69 39.20 15.63
N SER A 307 -4.92 38.19 16.04
CA SER A 307 -5.39 36.79 16.06
C SER A 307 -6.52 36.58 17.05
N GLN A 308 -6.48 37.25 18.21
CA GLN A 308 -7.52 37.12 19.24
C GLN A 308 -8.85 37.72 18.81
N GLY A 309 -8.83 38.93 18.23
CA GLY A 309 -10.05 39.54 17.67
C GLY A 309 -10.63 38.72 16.52
N PHE A 310 -9.79 38.13 15.66
CA PHE A 310 -10.26 37.21 14.63
C PHE A 310 -10.92 35.96 15.21
N ILE A 311 -10.30 35.32 16.20
CA ILE A 311 -10.87 34.14 16.85
C ILE A 311 -12.20 34.48 17.52
N GLN A 312 -12.28 35.59 18.24
CA GLN A 312 -13.49 35.99 18.96
C GLN A 312 -14.64 36.39 18.03
N ASN A 313 -14.35 37.07 16.92
CA ASN A 313 -15.38 37.66 16.06
C ASN A 313 -15.76 36.78 14.86
N GLU A 314 -14.83 36.01 14.32
CA GLU A 314 -15.04 35.21 13.09
C GLU A 314 -15.17 33.71 13.38
N ILE A 315 -14.37 33.16 14.30
CA ILE A 315 -14.32 31.72 14.58
C ILE A 315 -15.34 31.32 15.66
N GLY A 316 -15.26 31.94 16.83
CA GLY A 316 -16.06 31.61 18.02
C GLY A 316 -17.57 31.54 17.77
N PRO A 317 -18.20 32.51 17.06
CA PRO A 317 -19.63 32.49 16.79
C PRO A 317 -20.13 31.30 15.97
N GLN A 318 -19.23 30.59 15.29
CA GLN A 318 -19.56 29.41 14.47
C GLN A 318 -19.57 28.11 15.29
N LEU A 319 -18.93 28.07 16.47
CA LEU A 319 -18.83 26.89 17.32
C LEU A 319 -20.06 26.73 18.23
N ARG A 320 -21.16 26.21 17.67
CA ARG A 320 -22.47 26.13 18.34
C ARG A 320 -22.66 24.88 19.24
N PHE A 321 -21.58 24.37 19.84
CA PHE A 321 -21.59 23.18 20.70
C PHE A 321 -20.59 23.33 21.85
N ALA A 322 -20.70 22.52 22.91
CA ALA A 322 -19.81 22.59 24.06
C ALA A 322 -18.39 22.11 23.69
N HIS A 323 -17.37 22.92 24.01
CA HIS A 323 -16.00 22.67 23.52
C HIS A 323 -14.86 23.05 24.49
N GLY A 324 -15.16 23.49 25.71
CA GLY A 324 -14.14 23.84 26.73
C GLY A 324 -13.31 25.10 26.46
N GLY A 325 -13.12 25.48 25.19
CA GLY A 325 -12.27 26.59 24.76
C GLY A 325 -11.60 26.26 23.42
N ILE A 326 -10.89 27.22 22.85
CA ILE A 326 -10.10 27.02 21.62
C ILE A 326 -8.63 26.90 22.02
N GLN A 327 -8.04 25.74 21.79
CA GLN A 327 -6.63 25.45 22.05
C GLN A 327 -5.72 26.09 20.99
N ASP A 328 -6.10 26.00 19.72
CA ASP A 328 -5.31 26.52 18.61
C ASP A 328 -6.17 26.75 17.35
N VAL A 329 -5.70 27.60 16.44
CA VAL A 329 -6.32 27.83 15.12
C VAL A 329 -5.23 28.02 14.08
N TYR A 330 -5.36 27.33 12.94
CA TYR A 330 -4.47 27.49 11.79
C TYR A 330 -5.16 27.09 10.48
N PRO A 331 -4.68 27.56 9.32
CA PRO A 331 -5.28 27.24 8.02
C PRO A 331 -5.41 25.74 7.77
N ALA A 332 -6.50 25.32 7.11
CA ALA A 332 -6.65 23.95 6.61
C ALA A 332 -5.72 23.69 5.43
N THR A 333 -5.09 22.52 5.42
CA THR A 333 -4.25 22.08 4.28
C THR A 333 -5.10 21.83 3.04
N HIS A 334 -4.50 21.92 1.85
CA HIS A 334 -5.18 21.59 0.59
C HIS A 334 -5.90 20.22 0.64
N MET A 335 -5.23 19.19 1.17
CA MET A 335 -5.80 17.84 1.28
C MET A 335 -7.00 17.79 2.21
N GLN A 336 -6.98 18.52 3.32
CA GLN A 336 -8.16 18.63 4.18
C GLN A 336 -9.34 19.29 3.46
N LYS A 337 -9.09 20.38 2.73
CA LYS A 337 -10.13 21.05 1.91
C LYS A 337 -10.78 20.06 0.94
N ALA A 338 -9.97 19.24 0.26
CA ALA A 338 -10.44 18.23 -0.70
C ALA A 338 -11.27 17.09 -0.06
N PHE A 339 -11.03 16.76 1.21
CA PHE A 339 -11.74 15.69 1.90
C PHE A 339 -12.93 16.14 2.75
N LEU A 340 -13.14 17.45 2.92
CA LEU A 340 -14.28 17.98 3.70
C LEU A 340 -15.59 17.92 2.91
N CYS A 341 -15.58 18.36 1.66
CA CYS A 341 -16.77 18.46 0.82
C CYS A 341 -16.57 17.78 -0.54
N ASP A 342 -17.65 17.24 -1.10
CA ASP A 342 -17.68 16.77 -2.47
C ASP A 342 -17.68 17.98 -3.41
N ALA A 343 -16.66 18.09 -4.26
CA ALA A 343 -16.45 19.26 -5.12
C ALA A 343 -17.57 19.49 -6.14
N SER A 344 -18.34 18.45 -6.49
CA SER A 344 -19.43 18.55 -7.47
C SER A 344 -20.75 19.01 -6.84
N THR A 345 -20.99 18.66 -5.57
CA THR A 345 -22.26 18.94 -4.88
C THR A 345 -22.15 19.99 -3.79
N GLY A 346 -20.94 20.28 -3.32
CA GLY A 346 -20.68 21.11 -2.14
C GLY A 346 -21.11 20.47 -0.82
N HIS A 347 -21.63 19.24 -0.84
CA HIS A 347 -22.07 18.54 0.37
C HIS A 347 -20.89 17.95 1.14
N PRO A 348 -20.96 17.87 2.48
CA PRO A 348 -19.93 17.20 3.28
C PRO A 348 -19.72 15.75 2.84
N LYS A 349 -18.46 15.32 2.71
CA LYS A 349 -18.15 13.90 2.45
C LYS A 349 -18.54 13.03 3.65
N PRO A 350 -19.03 11.80 3.42
CA PRO A 350 -19.45 10.92 4.51
C PRO A 350 -18.24 10.38 5.29
N LEU A 351 -18.33 10.37 6.63
CA LEU A 351 -17.29 9.82 7.51
C LEU A 351 -16.99 8.37 7.18
N VAL A 352 -15.72 7.94 7.15
CA VAL A 352 -15.32 6.55 6.84
C VAL A 352 -15.52 5.65 8.07
N PRO A 353 -16.26 4.53 7.95
CA PRO A 353 -16.59 3.65 9.06
C PRO A 353 -15.57 2.51 9.20
N PHE A 354 -14.70 2.63 10.18
CA PHE A 354 -13.79 1.59 10.64
C PHE A 354 -14.42 0.79 11.78
N TYR A 355 -14.05 -0.48 11.90
CA TYR A 355 -14.33 -1.28 13.07
C TYR A 355 -13.04 -1.80 13.70
N ILE A 356 -13.02 -1.93 15.02
CA ILE A 356 -11.94 -2.56 15.78
C ILE A 356 -12.58 -3.62 16.67
N ASP A 357 -12.21 -4.88 16.45
CA ASP A 357 -12.76 -6.00 17.22
C ASP A 357 -11.91 -6.31 18.44
N PHE A 358 -12.58 -6.41 19.58
CA PHE A 358 -12.06 -6.86 20.86
C PHE A 358 -12.69 -8.22 21.23
N PRO A 359 -12.01 -9.02 22.07
CA PRO A 359 -12.55 -10.28 22.60
C PRO A 359 -13.95 -10.13 23.22
N PRO A 360 -14.80 -11.17 23.16
CA PRO A 360 -16.20 -11.12 23.61
C PRO A 360 -16.40 -10.81 25.09
N ASP A 361 -15.38 -11.06 25.92
CA ASP A 361 -15.33 -10.80 27.36
C ASP A 361 -14.83 -9.39 27.69
N SER A 362 -14.53 -8.56 26.69
CA SER A 362 -14.08 -7.19 26.89
C SER A 362 -15.14 -6.31 27.53
N ASP A 363 -14.72 -5.42 28.42
CA ASP A 363 -15.63 -4.53 29.15
C ASP A 363 -15.98 -3.29 28.32
N CYS A 364 -17.27 -3.09 28.04
CA CYS A 364 -17.74 -1.99 27.21
C CYS A 364 -17.51 -0.62 27.87
N ALA A 365 -17.62 -0.51 29.20
CA ALA A 365 -17.45 0.76 29.91
C ALA A 365 -15.99 1.23 29.84
N THR A 366 -15.05 0.31 30.06
CA THR A 366 -13.61 0.55 29.91
C THR A 366 -13.26 0.93 28.46
N LEU A 367 -13.89 0.31 27.46
CA LEU A 367 -13.71 0.70 26.05
C LEU A 367 -14.22 2.12 25.77
N VAL A 368 -15.36 2.50 26.34
CA VAL A 368 -15.91 3.86 26.24
C VAL A 368 -14.95 4.89 26.83
N GLU A 369 -14.37 4.60 28.01
CA GLU A 369 -13.36 5.45 28.64
C GLU A 369 -12.06 5.52 27.82
N ALA A 370 -11.63 4.40 27.23
CA ALA A 370 -10.47 4.34 26.34
C ALA A 370 -10.67 5.18 25.07
N CYS A 371 -11.85 5.11 24.44
CA CYS A 371 -12.19 5.95 23.29
C CYS A 371 -12.19 7.44 23.65
N SER A 372 -12.74 7.79 24.82
CA SER A 372 -12.74 9.17 25.31
C SER A 372 -11.31 9.68 25.58
N SER A 373 -10.45 8.82 26.12
CA SER A 373 -9.03 9.13 26.36
C SER A 373 -8.25 9.28 25.06
N LEU A 374 -8.59 8.50 24.03
CA LEU A 374 -7.99 8.58 22.70
C LEU A 374 -8.28 9.93 22.03
N VAL A 375 -9.50 10.46 22.18
CA VAL A 375 -9.85 11.79 21.65
C VAL A 375 -9.14 12.92 22.39
N LYS A 376 -8.95 12.81 23.70
CA LYS A 376 -8.13 13.77 24.45
C LYS A 376 -6.67 13.76 24.00
N ARG A 377 -6.16 12.57 23.66
CA ARG A 377 -4.78 12.33 23.27
C ARG A 377 -4.41 12.97 21.93
N PHE A 378 -5.23 12.79 20.90
CA PHE A 378 -4.95 13.32 19.57
C PHE A 378 -5.72 14.63 19.34
N ASP A 379 -4.99 15.73 19.17
CA ASP A 379 -5.57 17.05 18.88
C ASP A 379 -6.46 17.04 17.64
N MET A 380 -6.07 16.32 16.59
CA MET A 380 -6.89 16.15 15.38
C MET A 380 -8.27 15.52 15.64
N PHE A 381 -8.45 14.74 16.70
CA PHE A 381 -9.78 14.19 17.04
C PHE A 381 -10.68 15.20 17.72
N ARG A 382 -10.14 16.35 18.14
CA ARG A 382 -10.84 17.50 18.70
C ARG A 382 -10.86 18.68 17.73
N THR A 383 -10.44 18.46 16.49
CA THR A 383 -10.38 19.50 15.45
C THR A 383 -11.69 19.57 14.69
N VAL A 384 -12.23 20.78 14.57
CA VAL A 384 -13.30 21.11 13.62
C VAL A 384 -12.78 22.05 12.55
N VAL A 385 -13.48 22.15 11.43
CA VAL A 385 -13.13 23.08 10.35
C VAL A 385 -14.24 24.10 10.17
N VAL A 386 -13.87 25.37 10.13
CA VAL A 386 -14.78 26.51 9.95
C VAL A 386 -14.31 27.36 8.78
N GLU A 387 -15.26 28.01 8.11
CA GLU A 387 -14.97 28.96 7.03
C GLU A 387 -15.00 30.38 7.60
N ALA A 388 -13.92 31.13 7.44
CA ALA A 388 -13.80 32.51 7.88
C ALA A 388 -12.97 33.31 6.86
N ALA A 389 -13.38 34.54 6.58
CA ALA A 389 -12.70 35.40 5.59
C ALA A 389 -12.42 34.73 4.22
N GLY A 390 -13.30 33.82 3.77
CA GLY A 390 -13.18 33.11 2.50
C GLY A 390 -12.18 31.94 2.50
N GLU A 391 -11.63 31.56 3.65
CA GLU A 391 -10.72 30.43 3.81
C GLU A 391 -11.21 29.45 4.88
N LEU A 392 -10.72 28.21 4.81
CA LEU A 392 -11.02 27.18 5.79
C LEU A 392 -9.93 27.12 6.87
N TYR A 393 -10.33 27.18 8.13
CA TYR A 393 -9.47 27.11 9.30
C TYR A 393 -9.77 25.87 10.13
N GLN A 394 -8.70 25.18 10.53
CA GLN A 394 -8.74 24.14 11.55
C GLN A 394 -8.78 24.80 12.91
N VAL A 395 -9.73 24.39 13.74
CA VAL A 395 -9.93 24.89 15.10
C VAL A 395 -9.78 23.70 16.05
N VAL A 396 -8.69 23.70 16.82
CA VAL A 396 -8.42 22.68 17.83
C VAL A 396 -9.11 23.08 19.11
N LEU A 397 -10.03 22.26 19.60
CA LEU A 397 -10.85 22.56 20.78
C LEU A 397 -10.21 21.98 22.02
N GLU A 398 -10.15 22.70 23.15
CA GLU A 398 -9.55 22.19 24.40
C GLU A 398 -10.20 20.88 24.88
N HIS A 399 -11.53 20.82 24.77
CA HIS A 399 -12.30 19.64 25.13
C HIS A 399 -13.36 19.36 24.07
N PHE A 400 -13.71 18.09 23.91
CA PHE A 400 -14.77 17.70 22.99
C PHE A 400 -15.57 16.55 23.62
N ASP A 401 -16.83 16.82 23.97
CA ASP A 401 -17.75 15.81 24.48
C ASP A 401 -18.24 14.93 23.33
N LEU A 402 -17.62 13.75 23.22
CA LEU A 402 -18.04 12.71 22.29
C LEU A 402 -19.48 12.27 22.61
N THR A 403 -20.32 12.28 21.58
CA THR A 403 -21.60 11.56 21.64
C THR A 403 -21.34 10.11 21.23
N ILE A 404 -21.34 9.21 22.21
CA ILE A 404 -21.26 7.76 21.98
C ILE A 404 -22.70 7.25 21.86
N ASP A 405 -23.26 7.36 20.65
CA ASP A 405 -24.67 7.02 20.37
C ASP A 405 -24.83 5.63 19.72
N ASP A 406 -26.05 5.09 19.89
CA ASP A 406 -26.54 3.83 19.32
C ASP A 406 -26.92 4.00 17.82
N PHE A 407 -25.92 4.08 16.95
CA PHE A 407 -25.89 3.97 15.46
C PHE A 407 -26.99 4.61 14.55
N ARG A 408 -28.01 5.33 15.04
CA ARG A 408 -29.11 5.82 14.18
C ARG A 408 -29.10 7.34 13.99
N GLY A 409 -28.43 7.84 12.96
CA GLY A 409 -28.61 9.23 12.48
C GLY A 409 -27.51 9.81 11.59
N ALA A 410 -27.91 10.58 10.56
CA ALA A 410 -27.00 11.38 9.73
C ALA A 410 -26.32 12.50 10.53
N CYS A 411 -25.13 12.95 10.10
CA CYS A 411 -24.41 14.05 10.73
C CYS A 411 -24.95 15.40 10.22
N PRO A 412 -25.41 16.32 11.08
CA PRO A 412 -25.67 17.69 10.65
C PRO A 412 -24.37 18.36 10.19
N SER A 413 -24.46 19.32 9.27
CA SER A 413 -23.32 20.13 8.85
C SER A 413 -22.77 20.94 10.04
N ARG A 414 -21.43 21.09 10.13
CA ARG A 414 -20.69 21.73 11.26
C ARG A 414 -20.60 20.92 12.55
N ALA A 415 -20.71 19.60 12.42
CA ALA A 415 -20.63 18.65 13.51
C ALA A 415 -19.23 17.99 13.60
N PRO A 416 -18.96 17.24 14.68
CA PRO A 416 -17.69 16.56 14.90
C PRO A 416 -17.35 15.63 13.73
N LEU A 417 -16.09 15.69 13.29
CA LEU A 417 -15.58 14.90 12.18
C LEU A 417 -15.19 13.47 12.61
N ILE A 418 -15.57 13.07 13.82
CA ILE A 418 -15.29 11.76 14.43
C ILE A 418 -16.50 11.29 15.25
N ARG A 419 -16.78 9.99 15.23
CA ARG A 419 -17.78 9.34 16.08
C ARG A 419 -17.32 7.95 16.51
N PHE A 420 -17.69 7.56 17.72
CA PHE A 420 -17.48 6.21 18.25
C PHE A 420 -18.81 5.56 18.64
N THR A 421 -18.94 4.27 18.37
CA THR A 421 -20.02 3.43 18.91
C THR A 421 -19.42 2.12 19.38
N VAL A 422 -19.76 1.69 20.60
CA VAL A 422 -19.33 0.39 21.14
C VAL A 422 -20.50 -0.59 21.04
N LEU A 423 -20.29 -1.68 20.31
CA LEU A 423 -21.31 -2.69 20.02
C LEU A 423 -20.90 -4.02 20.64
N LYS A 424 -21.76 -4.58 21.51
CA LYS A 424 -21.57 -5.94 22.01
C LYS A 424 -22.18 -6.94 21.02
N GLN A 425 -21.35 -7.81 20.44
CA GLN A 425 -21.76 -8.87 19.52
C GLN A 425 -21.68 -10.23 20.22
N ALA A 426 -22.16 -11.29 19.55
CA ALA A 426 -22.16 -12.64 20.12
C ALA A 426 -20.73 -13.21 20.31
N SER A 427 -19.78 -12.82 19.45
CA SER A 427 -18.41 -13.36 19.41
C SER A 427 -17.31 -12.32 19.63
N SER A 428 -17.66 -11.05 19.80
CA SER A 428 -16.72 -9.94 19.95
C SER A 428 -17.39 -8.71 20.58
N VAL A 429 -16.58 -7.78 21.07
CA VAL A 429 -17.01 -6.40 21.32
C VAL A 429 -16.38 -5.53 20.24
N ARG A 430 -17.19 -4.79 19.50
CA ARG A 430 -16.76 -4.00 18.35
C ARG A 430 -16.81 -2.52 18.65
N VAL A 431 -15.70 -1.83 18.44
CA VAL A 431 -15.66 -0.37 18.40
C VAL A 431 -15.82 0.07 16.95
N LEU A 432 -16.91 0.76 16.64
CA LEU A 432 -17.10 1.42 15.35
C LEU A 432 -16.57 2.85 15.45
N LEU A 433 -15.57 3.17 14.63
CA LEU A 433 -14.96 4.50 14.49
C LEU A 433 -15.34 5.08 13.13
N CYS A 434 -16.19 6.11 13.12
CA CYS A 434 -16.51 6.86 11.91
C CYS A 434 -15.69 8.14 11.88
N LEU A 435 -14.79 8.31 10.90
CA LEU A 435 -13.82 9.41 10.87
C LEU A 435 -13.74 10.08 9.49
N SER A 436 -13.68 11.40 9.46
CA SER A 436 -13.41 12.15 8.23
C SER A 436 -11.94 12.01 7.82
N HIS A 437 -11.68 11.79 6.53
CA HIS A 437 -10.32 11.71 6.00
C HIS A 437 -9.52 13.03 6.16
N ALA A 438 -10.20 14.14 6.48
CA ALA A 438 -9.57 15.40 6.86
C ALA A 438 -8.93 15.38 8.27
N LEU A 439 -9.03 14.28 9.03
CA LEU A 439 -8.43 14.14 10.36
C LEU A 439 -7.31 13.10 10.44
N TYR A 440 -7.11 12.27 9.43
CA TYR A 440 -6.17 11.15 9.47
C TYR A 440 -5.67 10.78 8.07
N ASP A 441 -4.66 9.92 8.06
CA ASP A 441 -4.17 9.21 6.88
C ASP A 441 -3.84 7.75 7.22
N GLY A 442 -3.37 6.98 6.23
CA GLY A 442 -3.08 5.54 6.40
C GLY A 442 -2.11 5.25 7.54
N LEU A 443 -1.06 6.07 7.71
CA LEU A 443 -0.07 5.89 8.79
C LEU A 443 -0.60 6.28 10.17
N SER A 444 -1.65 7.12 10.23
CA SER A 444 -2.30 7.44 11.49
C SER A 444 -3.01 6.24 12.12
N LEU A 445 -3.56 5.34 11.30
CA LEU A 445 -4.43 4.25 11.77
C LEU A 445 -3.68 3.23 12.66
N GLU A 446 -2.41 2.94 12.38
CA GLU A 446 -1.61 2.05 13.25
C GLU A 446 -1.45 2.61 14.68
N HIS A 447 -1.27 3.93 14.81
CA HIS A 447 -1.18 4.59 16.11
C HIS A 447 -2.53 4.63 16.81
N VAL A 448 -3.62 4.82 16.07
CA VAL A 448 -4.99 4.82 16.60
C VAL A 448 -5.34 3.46 17.21
N VAL A 449 -5.09 2.35 16.48
CA VAL A 449 -5.37 1.00 16.98
C VAL A 449 -4.50 0.66 18.19
N ARG A 450 -3.19 0.90 18.08
CA ARG A 450 -2.23 0.63 19.16
C ARG A 450 -2.58 1.41 20.43
N ASP A 451 -2.82 2.71 20.31
CA ASP A 451 -3.04 3.57 21.48
C ASP A 451 -4.41 3.30 22.11
N LEU A 452 -5.45 2.98 21.31
CA LEU A 452 -6.73 2.52 21.85
C LEU A 452 -6.57 1.24 22.68
N HIS A 453 -5.83 0.26 22.15
CA HIS A 453 -5.58 -1.00 22.85
C HIS A 453 -4.79 -0.78 24.15
N MET A 454 -3.77 0.09 24.12
CA MET A 454 -2.97 0.46 25.30
C MET A 454 -3.84 1.13 26.38
N LEU A 455 -4.68 2.08 25.98
CA LEU A 455 -5.57 2.80 26.88
C LEU A 455 -6.63 1.88 27.48
N TYR A 456 -7.20 0.96 26.69
CA TYR A 456 -8.12 -0.07 27.19
C TYR A 456 -7.47 -0.97 28.25
N LYS A 457 -6.17 -1.28 28.10
CA LYS A 457 -5.38 -2.02 29.08
C LYS A 457 -4.91 -1.19 30.28
N GLY A 458 -5.37 0.07 30.41
CA GLY A 458 -5.00 0.96 31.50
C GLY A 458 -3.52 1.40 31.47
N ARG A 459 -2.85 1.31 30.31
CA ARG A 459 -1.45 1.73 30.18
C ARG A 459 -1.36 3.26 30.05
N SER A 460 -0.36 3.84 30.71
CA SER A 460 -0.03 5.25 30.53
C SER A 460 0.77 5.44 29.24
N LEU A 461 0.47 6.51 28.51
CA LEU A 461 1.14 6.87 27.27
C LEU A 461 1.76 8.27 27.42
N LEU A 462 2.96 8.46 26.88
CA LEU A 462 3.57 9.78 26.76
C LEU A 462 2.68 10.70 25.89
N PRO A 463 2.67 12.03 26.12
CA PRO A 463 1.92 12.96 25.28
C PRO A 463 2.19 12.76 23.79
N ALA A 464 1.12 12.77 22.98
CA ALA A 464 1.26 12.65 21.54
C ALA A 464 1.85 13.93 20.93
N THR A 465 2.64 13.79 19.87
CA THR A 465 3.07 14.93 19.07
C THR A 465 1.87 15.55 18.38
N GLN A 466 1.65 16.84 18.62
CA GLN A 466 0.52 17.60 18.05
C GLN A 466 0.70 17.87 16.55
N PHE A 467 -0.40 17.94 15.81
CA PHE A 467 -0.41 18.23 14.37
C PHE A 467 0.10 19.64 14.06
N SER A 468 0.03 20.57 15.02
CA SER A 468 0.66 21.89 14.91
C SER A 468 2.16 21.83 14.60
N ARG A 469 2.86 20.75 15.00
CA ARG A 469 4.28 20.54 14.64
C ARG A 469 4.50 20.23 13.17
N TYR A 470 3.57 19.51 12.54
CA TYR A 470 3.56 19.31 11.09
C TYR A 470 3.39 20.65 10.36
N MET A 471 2.42 21.45 10.80
CA MET A 471 2.14 22.76 10.23
C MET A 471 3.30 23.76 10.46
N GLN A 472 3.94 23.71 11.63
CA GLN A 472 5.14 24.50 11.93
C GLN A 472 6.30 24.12 11.01
N TYR A 473 6.52 22.82 10.77
CA TYR A 473 7.56 22.36 9.85
C TYR A 473 7.27 22.85 8.42
N MET A 474 6.03 22.71 7.96
CA MET A 474 5.58 23.19 6.64
C MET A 474 5.85 24.69 6.46
N ASP A 475 5.54 25.51 7.47
CA ASP A 475 5.80 26.95 7.41
C ASP A 475 7.30 27.27 7.42
N HIS A 476 8.08 26.55 8.25
CA HIS A 476 9.53 26.71 8.36
C HIS A 476 10.26 26.39 7.04
N THR A 477 9.85 25.32 6.36
CA THR A 477 10.47 24.89 5.09
C THR A 477 9.87 25.56 3.87
N ARG A 478 8.77 26.32 4.03
CA ARG A 478 8.00 26.94 2.93
C ARG A 478 8.88 27.63 1.88
N LYS A 479 9.78 28.52 2.31
CA LYS A 479 10.62 29.30 1.39
C LYS A 479 11.53 28.40 0.56
N ALA A 480 12.29 27.52 1.22
CA ALA A 480 13.21 26.59 0.56
C ALA A 480 12.45 25.61 -0.35
N GLY A 481 11.27 25.15 0.09
CA GLY A 481 10.38 24.31 -0.73
C GLY A 481 9.90 25.04 -1.98
N CYS A 482 9.48 26.31 -1.86
CA CYS A 482 9.07 27.10 -3.02
C CYS A 482 10.22 27.34 -4.00
N ASP A 483 11.44 27.54 -3.51
CA ASP A 483 12.62 27.67 -4.36
C ASP A 483 12.92 26.36 -5.10
N PHE A 484 12.91 25.23 -4.40
CA PHE A 484 13.07 23.90 -4.99
C PHE A 484 12.00 23.59 -6.05
N TRP A 485 10.72 23.74 -5.73
CA TRP A 485 9.64 23.42 -6.68
C TRP A 485 9.63 24.34 -7.88
N ARG A 486 10.05 25.60 -7.73
CA ARG A 486 10.21 26.51 -8.87
C ARG A 486 11.29 26.00 -9.83
N ASP A 487 12.40 25.48 -9.32
CA ASP A 487 13.44 24.90 -10.17
C ASP A 487 12.97 23.62 -10.89
N VAL A 488 12.09 22.83 -10.27
CA VAL A 488 11.58 21.57 -10.84
C VAL A 488 10.47 21.78 -11.88
N ILE A 489 9.52 22.71 -11.65
CA ILE A 489 8.26 22.76 -12.45
C ILE A 489 7.82 24.15 -12.94
N LYS A 490 8.62 25.21 -12.78
CA LYS A 490 8.16 26.58 -13.13
C LYS A 490 7.69 26.72 -14.57
N ASP A 491 8.42 26.12 -15.51
CA ASP A 491 8.15 26.22 -16.95
C ASP A 491 7.35 25.02 -17.48
N THR A 492 6.95 24.11 -16.59
CA THR A 492 6.17 22.93 -16.98
C THR A 492 4.67 23.24 -16.89
N PRO A 493 3.90 23.13 -17.98
CA PRO A 493 2.46 23.33 -17.93
C PRO A 493 1.79 22.25 -17.07
N ILE A 494 0.70 22.61 -16.39
CA ILE A 494 -0.09 21.61 -15.68
C ILE A 494 -0.71 20.63 -16.68
N THR A 495 -0.62 19.33 -16.40
CA THR A 495 -1.23 18.31 -17.26
C THR A 495 -2.75 18.42 -17.18
N VAL A 496 -3.40 18.48 -18.35
CA VAL A 496 -4.85 18.54 -18.51
C VAL A 496 -5.31 17.27 -19.23
N LEU A 497 -6.32 16.61 -18.67
CA LEU A 497 -6.95 15.44 -19.30
C LEU A 497 -8.13 15.92 -20.16
N GLY A 498 -8.15 15.53 -21.44
CA GLY A 498 -9.15 15.96 -22.40
C GLY A 498 -10.53 15.32 -22.18
N ASP A 499 -11.59 16.06 -22.51
CA ASP A 499 -12.97 15.56 -22.52
C ASP A 499 -13.20 14.71 -23.78
N VAL A 500 -13.23 13.39 -23.64
CA VAL A 500 -13.57 12.46 -24.74
C VAL A 500 -15.09 12.45 -24.91
N GLY A 501 -15.68 13.57 -25.33
CA GLY A 501 -17.14 13.67 -25.36
C GLY A 501 -17.81 14.96 -25.81
N ALA A 502 -17.09 16.05 -26.13
CA ALA A 502 -17.70 17.32 -26.55
C ALA A 502 -18.36 17.32 -27.96
N GLY A 503 -18.83 16.16 -28.42
CA GLY A 503 -19.60 15.97 -29.65
C GLY A 503 -21.07 15.61 -29.43
N ASP A 504 -21.52 15.41 -28.18
CA ASP A 504 -22.94 15.18 -27.88
C ASP A 504 -23.33 15.99 -26.64
N GLY A 505 -24.47 16.68 -26.71
CA GLY A 505 -24.89 17.70 -25.76
C GLY A 505 -24.81 17.23 -24.30
N GLY A 506 -24.44 18.16 -23.40
CA GLY A 506 -24.24 17.90 -21.98
C GLY A 506 -25.23 16.90 -21.40
N ARG A 507 -24.75 15.69 -21.12
CA ARG A 507 -25.52 14.68 -20.41
C ARG A 507 -25.77 15.21 -19.00
N GLU A 508 -26.99 15.67 -18.74
CA GLU A 508 -27.50 15.77 -17.38
C GLU A 508 -27.30 14.40 -16.72
N LEU A 509 -26.40 14.35 -15.72
CA LEU A 509 -26.16 13.16 -14.93
C LEU A 509 -27.46 12.80 -14.21
N GLU A 510 -28.03 11.64 -14.51
CA GLU A 510 -29.16 11.10 -13.75
C GLU A 510 -28.81 11.03 -12.26
N VAL A 511 -29.73 11.50 -11.41
CA VAL A 511 -29.59 11.45 -9.96
C VAL A 511 -29.44 9.98 -9.53
N GLY A 512 -28.23 9.59 -9.13
CA GLY A 512 -27.91 8.23 -8.67
C GLY A 512 -26.97 7.42 -9.55
N ALA A 513 -26.51 7.95 -10.69
CA ALA A 513 -25.50 7.31 -11.55
C ALA A 513 -24.12 7.22 -10.87
N ALA A 514 -23.33 6.20 -11.23
CA ALA A 514 -21.95 6.07 -10.77
C ALA A 514 -21.11 7.25 -11.30
N ARG A 515 -20.35 7.88 -10.42
CA ARG A 515 -19.45 9.01 -10.71
C ARG A 515 -17.99 8.58 -10.88
N THR A 516 -17.69 7.39 -10.38
CA THR A 516 -16.34 6.82 -10.37
C THR A 516 -16.31 5.50 -11.11
N LEU A 517 -15.31 5.34 -11.98
CA LEU A 517 -14.92 4.08 -12.62
C LEU A 517 -13.77 3.45 -11.85
N HIS A 518 -13.82 2.14 -11.70
CA HIS A 518 -12.75 1.35 -11.11
C HIS A 518 -12.33 0.25 -12.10
N ALA A 519 -11.04 0.20 -12.41
CA ALA A 519 -10.41 -0.90 -13.11
C ALA A 519 -9.24 -1.40 -12.27
N THR A 520 -9.16 -2.71 -12.06
CA THR A 520 -8.10 -3.32 -11.25
C THR A 520 -7.55 -4.55 -11.95
N LYS A 521 -6.23 -4.73 -11.88
CA LYS A 521 -5.51 -5.89 -12.40
C LYS A 521 -4.35 -6.22 -11.48
N ILE A 522 -4.18 -7.51 -11.21
CA ILE A 522 -3.05 -8.03 -10.45
C ILE A 522 -2.02 -8.56 -11.44
N ILE A 523 -0.77 -8.15 -11.26
CA ILE A 523 0.39 -8.59 -12.06
C ILE A 523 1.51 -9.06 -11.13
N ASP A 524 2.46 -9.83 -11.64
CA ASP A 524 3.70 -10.11 -10.94
C ASP A 524 4.55 -8.84 -10.85
N ILE A 525 5.17 -8.57 -9.69
CA ILE A 525 6.13 -7.49 -9.53
C ILE A 525 7.36 -7.83 -10.38
N PRO A 526 7.71 -7.02 -11.39
CA PRO A 526 8.89 -7.32 -12.19
C PRO A 526 10.15 -7.12 -11.34
N LEU A 527 10.80 -8.22 -10.96
CA LEU A 527 11.92 -8.21 -10.00
C LEU A 527 13.22 -7.63 -10.57
N GLN A 528 13.26 -7.16 -11.81
CA GLN A 528 14.51 -6.79 -12.49
C GLN A 528 15.14 -5.49 -11.95
N ALA A 529 14.37 -4.42 -11.69
CA ALA A 529 14.93 -3.25 -11.01
C ALA A 529 15.25 -3.50 -9.52
N VAL A 530 14.75 -4.60 -8.92
CA VAL A 530 15.19 -5.07 -7.60
C VAL A 530 16.52 -5.84 -7.69
N ARG A 531 16.87 -6.34 -8.88
CA ARG A 531 18.06 -7.16 -9.16
C ARG A 531 19.22 -6.36 -9.76
N SER A 532 18.95 -5.22 -10.40
CA SER A 532 20.01 -4.37 -10.95
C SER A 532 20.67 -3.56 -9.84
N SER A 533 21.98 -3.32 -9.94
CA SER A 533 22.75 -2.49 -9.00
C SER A 533 22.40 -0.99 -9.07
N SER A 534 21.20 -0.66 -9.55
CA SER A 534 20.69 0.70 -9.68
C SER A 534 19.88 1.05 -8.43
N SER A 535 20.07 2.25 -7.89
CA SER A 535 19.35 2.77 -6.71
C SER A 535 17.89 3.13 -6.98
N ILE A 536 17.30 2.59 -8.06
CA ILE A 536 15.96 2.95 -8.54
C ILE A 536 14.92 2.04 -7.91
N THR A 537 13.92 2.64 -7.28
CA THR A 537 12.83 1.90 -6.60
C THR A 537 11.74 1.44 -7.56
N GLN A 538 11.06 0.33 -7.26
CA GLN A 538 9.85 -0.08 -7.99
C GLN A 538 8.77 1.00 -8.02
N ALA A 539 8.65 1.76 -6.93
CA ALA A 539 7.77 2.93 -6.87
C ALA A 539 8.12 3.96 -7.96
N THR A 540 9.41 4.22 -8.19
CA THR A 540 9.84 5.14 -9.24
C THR A 540 9.60 4.58 -10.64
N VAL A 541 9.88 3.30 -10.87
CA VAL A 541 9.57 2.67 -12.16
C VAL A 541 8.05 2.72 -12.45
N PHE A 542 7.22 2.53 -11.43
CA PHE A 542 5.77 2.68 -11.54
C PHE A 542 5.33 4.11 -11.87
N ASN A 543 5.91 5.11 -11.19
CA ASN A 543 5.64 6.53 -11.50
C ASN A 543 6.09 6.88 -12.94
N ALA A 544 7.24 6.36 -13.38
CA ALA A 544 7.74 6.52 -14.75
C ALA A 544 6.80 5.88 -15.79
N ALA A 545 6.30 4.67 -15.52
CA ALA A 545 5.30 4.03 -16.37
C ALA A 545 4.02 4.88 -16.48
N CYS A 546 3.54 5.42 -15.36
CA CYS A 546 2.39 6.33 -15.34
C CYS A 546 2.66 7.60 -16.15
N ALA A 547 3.86 8.19 -16.03
CA ALA A 547 4.24 9.38 -16.78
C ALA A 547 4.18 9.16 -18.31
N VAL A 548 4.73 8.04 -18.79
CA VAL A 548 4.68 7.67 -20.22
C VAL A 548 3.24 7.47 -20.69
N VAL A 549 2.40 6.82 -19.89
CA VAL A 549 0.98 6.62 -20.23
C VAL A 549 0.22 7.96 -20.25
N LEU A 550 0.48 8.85 -19.29
CA LEU A 550 -0.12 10.19 -19.25
C LEU A 550 0.32 11.07 -20.42
N SER A 551 1.59 10.99 -20.81
CA SER A 551 2.12 11.68 -21.99
C SER A 551 1.38 11.25 -23.25
N ARG A 552 1.18 9.93 -23.43
CA ARG A 552 0.39 9.39 -24.54
C ARG A 552 -1.09 9.76 -24.46
N GLU A 553 -1.67 9.82 -23.26
CA GLU A 553 -3.07 10.19 -23.07
C GLU A 553 -3.33 11.65 -23.47
N THR A 554 -2.36 12.53 -23.20
CA THR A 554 -2.50 13.98 -23.39
C THR A 554 -1.85 14.50 -24.66
N GLY A 555 -0.98 13.71 -25.29
CA GLY A 555 -0.12 14.13 -26.39
C GLY A 555 1.00 15.11 -25.95
N ALA A 556 1.17 15.35 -24.65
CA ALA A 556 2.17 16.26 -24.12
C ALA A 556 3.52 15.56 -23.90
N GLN A 557 4.63 16.24 -24.21
CA GLN A 557 5.98 15.75 -23.92
C GLN A 557 6.35 15.96 -22.46
N ASP A 558 6.00 17.11 -21.89
CA ASP A 558 6.20 17.39 -20.49
C ASP A 558 4.91 17.16 -19.72
N VAL A 559 4.93 16.23 -18.76
CA VAL A 559 3.80 15.93 -17.89
C VAL A 559 4.13 16.24 -16.44
N VAL A 560 3.12 16.71 -15.71
CA VAL A 560 3.14 16.90 -14.26
C VAL A 560 1.90 16.25 -13.67
N PHE A 561 2.11 15.34 -12.73
CA PHE A 561 1.06 14.70 -11.96
C PHE A 561 1.38 14.79 -10.46
N GLY A 562 0.37 14.57 -9.62
CA GLY A 562 0.58 14.52 -8.19
C GLY A 562 1.10 13.14 -7.77
N ARG A 563 2.28 13.07 -7.17
CA ARG A 563 2.72 11.86 -6.47
C ARG A 563 2.22 11.93 -5.03
N ILE A 564 1.45 10.93 -4.61
CA ILE A 564 0.99 10.83 -3.23
C ILE A 564 2.16 10.41 -2.34
N VAL A 565 2.43 11.23 -1.32
CA VAL A 565 3.50 11.05 -0.34
C VAL A 565 2.95 11.07 1.07
N SER A 566 3.73 10.54 2.02
CA SER A 566 3.33 10.51 3.44
C SER A 566 3.33 11.88 4.12
N GLY A 567 4.05 12.86 3.56
CA GLY A 567 4.34 14.17 4.16
C GLY A 567 5.27 14.11 5.38
N ARG A 568 5.69 12.92 5.83
CA ARG A 568 6.46 12.75 7.08
C ARG A 568 7.97 12.63 6.87
N GLN A 569 8.43 12.52 5.63
CA GLN A 569 9.81 12.15 5.33
C GLN A 569 10.83 13.22 5.75
N GLY A 570 10.48 14.50 5.58
CA GLY A 570 11.32 15.61 6.03
C GLY A 570 11.24 15.90 7.54
N LEU A 571 10.24 15.34 8.24
CA LEU A 571 10.02 15.67 9.64
C LEU A 571 11.14 15.12 10.53
N PRO A 572 11.46 15.81 11.64
CA PRO A 572 12.25 15.23 12.71
C PRO A 572 11.69 13.86 13.12
N VAL A 573 12.58 12.93 13.45
CA VAL A 573 12.21 11.54 13.79
C VAL A 573 11.18 11.45 14.92
N SER A 574 11.25 12.35 15.90
CA SER A 574 10.29 12.46 17.01
C SER A 574 8.86 12.82 16.56
N TRP A 575 8.70 13.34 15.34
CA TRP A 575 7.44 13.83 14.79
C TRP A 575 6.86 12.92 13.70
N GLN A 576 7.56 11.87 13.30
CA GLN A 576 7.05 10.92 12.31
C GLN A 576 5.80 10.16 12.78
N ASN A 577 5.56 10.07 14.09
CA ASN A 577 4.37 9.42 14.65
C ASN A 577 3.17 10.37 14.82
N ILE A 578 3.18 11.55 14.19
CA ILE A 578 2.03 12.47 14.22
C ILE A 578 0.80 11.78 13.62
N VAL A 579 -0.30 11.83 14.38
CA VAL A 579 -1.64 11.42 13.93
C VAL A 579 -2.33 12.63 13.34
N GLY A 580 -2.65 12.55 12.05
CA GLY A 580 -3.24 13.66 11.31
C GLY A 580 -3.16 13.43 9.80
N PRO A 581 -3.81 14.28 8.99
CA PRO A 581 -3.85 14.17 7.53
C PRO A 581 -2.54 14.70 6.93
N CYS A 582 -1.43 14.01 7.16
CA CYS A 582 -0.11 14.44 6.66
C CYS A 582 0.13 13.99 5.22
N THR A 583 -0.62 13.01 4.72
CA THR A 583 -0.58 12.64 3.30
C THR A 583 -0.78 13.86 2.41
N ASN A 584 0.10 14.02 1.43
CA ASN A 584 0.08 15.14 0.50
C ASN A 584 0.28 14.66 -0.95
N ALA A 585 -0.10 15.49 -1.91
CA ALA A 585 0.23 15.29 -3.33
C ALA A 585 1.29 16.32 -3.73
N VAL A 586 2.47 15.85 -4.12
CA VAL A 586 3.59 16.71 -4.56
C VAL A 586 3.81 16.57 -6.05
N PRO A 587 4.33 17.60 -6.75
CA PRO A 587 4.60 17.49 -8.17
C PRO A 587 5.61 16.37 -8.48
N ALA A 588 5.25 15.49 -9.42
CA ALA A 588 6.17 14.64 -10.14
C ALA A 588 6.15 15.09 -11.61
N SER A 589 7.30 15.51 -12.12
CA SER A 589 7.45 15.98 -13.49
C SER A 589 8.29 14.99 -14.27
N ALA A 590 7.91 14.73 -15.51
CA ALA A 590 8.70 13.92 -16.41
C ALA A 590 8.61 14.54 -17.81
N ARG A 591 9.75 14.54 -18.50
CA ARG A 591 9.84 14.85 -19.91
C ARG A 591 9.99 13.54 -20.68
N ILE A 592 9.05 13.28 -21.57
CA ILE A 592 8.97 12.06 -22.36
C ILE A 592 9.50 12.40 -23.75
N ASP A 593 10.49 11.64 -24.21
CA ASP A 593 10.88 11.66 -25.62
C ASP A 593 9.85 10.86 -26.43
N ASN A 594 9.39 11.41 -27.54
CA ASN A 594 8.39 10.75 -28.38
C ASN A 594 9.02 9.86 -29.47
N ASP A 595 10.35 9.70 -29.46
CA ASP A 595 11.02 8.77 -30.36
C ASP A 595 10.66 7.33 -29.98
N GLU A 596 9.78 6.69 -30.76
CA GLU A 596 9.26 5.34 -30.50
C GLU A 596 10.28 4.21 -30.75
N SER A 597 11.57 4.54 -30.87
CA SER A 597 12.61 3.54 -31.05
C SER A 597 12.74 2.64 -29.81
N ASP A 598 12.83 1.32 -30.00
CA ASP A 598 13.03 0.36 -28.91
C ASP A 598 14.37 0.56 -28.16
N ASP A 599 15.26 1.41 -28.70
CA ASP A 599 16.59 1.78 -28.17
C ASP A 599 16.58 3.14 -27.43
N ASP A 600 15.40 3.63 -27.04
CA ASP A 600 15.23 4.89 -26.31
C ASP A 600 15.77 4.80 -24.87
N ASP A 601 17.10 4.96 -24.76
CA ASP A 601 17.84 5.01 -23.50
C ASP A 601 17.35 6.15 -22.59
N HIS A 602 16.80 7.23 -23.17
CA HIS A 602 16.27 8.35 -22.40
C HIS A 602 15.04 7.92 -21.59
N ASN A 603 13.98 7.43 -22.25
CA ASN A 603 12.76 7.05 -21.53
C ASN A 603 12.95 5.78 -20.69
N HIS A 604 13.81 4.85 -21.12
CA HIS A 604 13.97 3.58 -20.43
C HIS A 604 14.97 3.63 -19.26
N ARG A 605 15.96 4.53 -19.28
CA ARG A 605 16.98 4.60 -18.22
C ARG A 605 17.15 5.99 -17.60
N GLN A 606 17.21 7.05 -18.40
CA GLN A 606 17.47 8.40 -17.88
C GLN A 606 16.25 8.95 -17.12
N MET A 607 15.05 8.87 -17.69
CA MET A 607 13.83 9.37 -17.03
C MET A 607 13.57 8.71 -15.67
N PRO A 608 13.64 7.37 -15.49
CA PRO A 608 13.53 6.76 -14.16
C PRO A 608 14.58 7.25 -13.16
N ARG A 609 15.82 7.55 -13.60
CA ARG A 609 16.86 8.13 -12.74
C ARG A 609 16.52 9.56 -12.33
N ASP A 610 16.13 10.40 -13.29
CA ASP A 610 15.75 11.79 -13.03
C ASP A 610 14.56 11.86 -12.06
N MET A 611 13.58 10.96 -12.22
CA MET A 611 12.43 10.86 -11.31
C MET A 611 12.83 10.34 -9.92
N GLN A 612 13.81 9.43 -9.82
CA GLN A 612 14.36 8.96 -8.55
C GLN A 612 15.11 10.10 -7.84
N ASP A 613 15.91 10.87 -8.56
CA ASP A 613 16.63 12.03 -8.02
C ASP A 613 15.68 13.13 -7.58
N GLN A 614 14.68 13.46 -8.41
CA GLN A 614 13.60 14.38 -8.04
C GLN A 614 12.88 13.91 -6.76
N TYR A 615 12.58 12.61 -6.64
CA TYR A 615 11.99 12.06 -5.42
C TYR A 615 12.86 12.33 -4.20
N LEU A 616 14.13 11.91 -4.23
CA LEU A 616 15.03 12.03 -3.09
C LEU A 616 15.28 13.49 -2.68
N LEU A 617 15.38 14.40 -3.65
CA LEU A 617 15.55 15.84 -3.39
C LEU A 617 14.27 16.49 -2.85
N SER A 618 13.09 15.94 -3.17
CA SER A 618 11.81 16.49 -2.70
C SER A 618 11.47 16.14 -1.25
N LEU A 619 12.12 15.14 -0.64
CA LEU A 619 11.79 14.62 0.70
C LEU A 619 11.65 15.71 1.79
N PRO A 620 12.54 16.72 1.90
CA PRO A 620 12.41 17.77 2.91
C PRO A 620 11.22 18.70 2.69
N PHE A 621 10.67 18.73 1.47
CA PHE A 621 9.67 19.68 0.99
C PHE A 621 8.33 19.02 0.68
N GLU A 622 8.13 17.77 1.10
CA GLU A 622 6.88 17.02 0.88
C GLU A 622 5.66 17.64 1.56
N THR A 623 5.88 18.50 2.55
CA THR A 623 4.81 19.15 3.31
C THR A 623 4.18 20.34 2.57
N LEU A 624 4.84 20.88 1.53
CA LEU A 624 4.31 22.05 0.80
C LEU A 624 3.08 21.65 -0.01
N ASP A 625 1.97 22.35 0.19
CA ASP A 625 0.69 21.98 -0.42
C ASP A 625 0.53 22.49 -1.87
N PHE A 626 -0.44 21.91 -2.58
CA PHE A 626 -0.74 22.28 -3.97
C PHE A 626 -1.07 23.77 -4.12
N ASP A 627 -1.83 24.35 -3.18
CA ASP A 627 -2.25 25.75 -3.25
C ASP A 627 -1.05 26.70 -3.22
N GLU A 628 -0.05 26.41 -2.38
CA GLU A 628 1.20 27.17 -2.29
C GLU A 628 2.11 26.90 -3.50
N VAL A 629 2.26 25.65 -3.94
CA VAL A 629 3.02 25.32 -5.15
C VAL A 629 2.47 26.07 -6.37
N ARG A 630 1.15 26.03 -6.58
CA ARG A 630 0.49 26.72 -7.70
C ARG A 630 0.66 28.24 -7.63
N ARG A 631 0.50 28.84 -6.45
CA ARG A 631 0.55 30.31 -6.31
C ARG A 631 1.98 30.87 -6.35
N SER A 632 2.95 30.15 -5.81
CA SER A 632 4.29 30.68 -5.51
C SER A 632 5.41 30.07 -6.38
N CYS A 633 5.13 28.96 -7.08
CA CYS A 633 6.16 28.21 -7.82
C CYS A 633 5.88 28.09 -9.33
N THR A 634 4.65 28.33 -9.80
CA THR A 634 4.26 28.10 -11.20
C THR A 634 3.46 29.27 -11.79
N ASN A 635 3.24 29.23 -13.10
CA ASN A 635 2.32 30.12 -13.82
C ASN A 635 0.98 29.44 -14.14
N TRP A 636 0.61 28.39 -13.39
CA TRP A 636 -0.62 27.65 -13.66
C TRP A 636 -1.87 28.51 -13.42
N PRO A 637 -2.93 28.33 -14.22
CA PRO A 637 -4.12 29.17 -14.12
C PRO A 637 -4.83 28.96 -12.78
N ALA A 638 -5.56 29.99 -12.32
CA ALA A 638 -6.36 29.89 -11.09
C ALA A 638 -7.47 28.82 -11.17
N THR A 639 -7.86 28.39 -12.37
CA THR A 639 -8.79 27.29 -12.61
C THR A 639 -8.21 25.91 -12.31
N ALA A 640 -6.87 25.78 -12.26
CA ALA A 640 -6.21 24.57 -11.81
C ALA A 640 -6.35 24.46 -10.29
N ASN A 641 -7.36 23.72 -9.84
CA ASN A 641 -7.66 23.54 -8.41
C ASN A 641 -7.14 22.22 -7.86
N ASN A 642 -6.59 21.34 -8.68
CA ASN A 642 -5.93 20.10 -8.28
C ASN A 642 -5.05 19.56 -9.42
N TYR A 643 -4.23 18.53 -9.16
CA TYR A 643 -3.63 17.72 -10.23
C TYR A 643 -4.72 16.91 -10.95
N ALA A 644 -4.67 16.88 -12.28
CA ALA A 644 -5.60 16.07 -13.06
C ALA A 644 -5.38 14.57 -12.81
N CYS A 645 -4.12 14.15 -12.71
CA CYS A 645 -3.75 12.79 -12.33
C CYS A 645 -2.96 12.74 -11.02
N CYS A 646 -3.28 11.77 -10.17
CA CYS A 646 -2.45 11.41 -9.02
C CYS A 646 -2.02 9.94 -9.05
N VAL A 647 -0.77 9.70 -8.73
CA VAL A 647 -0.14 8.38 -8.71
C VAL A 647 0.28 8.04 -7.29
N THR A 648 -0.07 6.82 -6.86
CA THR A 648 0.36 6.28 -5.57
C THR A 648 1.00 4.91 -5.79
N TYR A 649 2.08 4.64 -5.07
CA TYR A 649 2.64 3.29 -4.96
C TYR A 649 2.88 2.99 -3.49
N HIS A 650 2.30 1.92 -2.97
CA HIS A 650 2.42 1.63 -1.55
C HIS A 650 2.41 0.15 -1.19
N ASP A 651 3.01 -0.11 -0.04
CA ASP A 651 3.16 -1.41 0.60
C ASP A 651 2.80 -1.27 2.10
N PHE A 652 1.59 -0.81 2.39
CA PHE A 652 1.09 -0.68 3.76
C PHE A 652 -0.15 -1.56 3.95
N SER A 653 -0.28 -2.12 5.16
CA SER A 653 -1.47 -2.91 5.53
C SER A 653 -2.66 -1.99 5.79
N TYR A 654 -3.77 -2.25 5.10
CA TYR A 654 -5.07 -1.62 5.37
C TYR A 654 -5.75 -2.12 6.65
N HIS A 655 -5.14 -3.10 7.33
CA HIS A 655 -5.64 -3.74 8.54
C HIS A 655 -4.61 -3.65 9.65
N PRO A 656 -4.41 -2.45 10.26
CA PRO A 656 -3.48 -2.31 11.35
C PRO A 656 -3.94 -3.13 12.55
N GLU A 657 -2.97 -3.78 13.20
CA GLU A 657 -3.20 -4.66 14.33
C GLU A 657 -2.38 -4.24 15.55
N SER A 658 -2.84 -4.69 16.71
CA SER A 658 -2.10 -4.55 17.96
C SER A 658 -2.25 -5.81 18.79
N GLU A 659 -1.12 -6.41 19.17
CA GLU A 659 -1.07 -7.57 20.04
C GLU A 659 -0.43 -7.21 21.39
N MET A 660 -1.13 -7.49 22.49
CA MET A 660 -0.66 -7.28 23.85
C MET A 660 -1.27 -8.32 24.78
N GLU A 661 -0.46 -8.91 25.67
CA GLU A 661 -0.95 -9.83 26.70
C GLU A 661 -1.83 -10.97 26.14
N GLN A 662 -1.42 -11.54 24.99
CA GLN A 662 -2.15 -12.59 24.24
C GLN A 662 -3.53 -12.16 23.69
N GLN A 663 -3.85 -10.87 23.75
CA GLN A 663 -4.99 -10.28 23.07
C GLN A 663 -4.52 -9.61 21.78
N ARG A 664 -5.14 -9.95 20.66
CA ARG A 664 -4.96 -9.29 19.37
C ARG A 664 -6.22 -8.50 19.04
N VAL A 665 -6.04 -7.24 18.66
CA VAL A 665 -7.09 -6.40 18.09
C VAL A 665 -6.68 -5.99 16.69
N GLU A 666 -7.65 -5.92 15.79
CA GLU A 666 -7.42 -5.62 14.38
C GLU A 666 -8.47 -4.60 13.94
N MET A 667 -8.01 -3.61 13.16
CA MET A 667 -8.90 -2.67 12.50
C MET A 667 -9.29 -3.19 11.12
N GLY A 668 -10.58 -3.09 10.81
CA GLY A 668 -11.08 -3.26 9.45
C GLY A 668 -11.94 -2.09 9.00
N VAL A 669 -12.28 -2.09 7.71
CA VAL A 669 -13.15 -1.09 7.09
C VAL A 669 -14.48 -1.74 6.75
N LEU A 670 -15.60 -1.13 7.12
CA LEU A 670 -16.91 -1.60 6.66
C LEU A 670 -17.06 -1.26 5.17
N ALA A 671 -17.28 -2.29 4.35
CA ALA A 671 -17.34 -2.15 2.89
C ALA A 671 -18.38 -1.11 2.45
N ARG A 672 -17.92 -0.12 1.68
CA ARG A 672 -18.74 0.95 1.09
C ARG A 672 -18.84 0.87 -0.43
N LYS A 673 -18.76 -0.34 -1.01
CA LYS A 673 -18.61 -0.50 -2.47
C LYS A 673 -19.63 0.31 -3.28
N ASP A 674 -20.90 0.32 -2.88
CA ASP A 674 -21.95 1.05 -3.62
C ASP A 674 -21.99 2.56 -3.35
N ALA A 675 -21.45 3.01 -2.21
CA ALA A 675 -21.38 4.43 -1.85
C ALA A 675 -20.16 5.11 -2.50
N LEU A 676 -19.00 4.42 -2.53
CA LEU A 676 -17.77 4.92 -3.13
C LEU A 676 -17.92 5.16 -4.65
N LEU A 677 -18.65 4.29 -5.34
CA LEU A 677 -18.93 4.46 -6.78
C LEU A 677 -19.80 5.69 -7.09
N LYS A 678 -20.52 6.21 -6.09
CA LYS A 678 -21.40 7.39 -6.20
C LYS A 678 -20.72 8.68 -5.74
N GLU A 679 -19.60 8.59 -5.02
CA GLU A 679 -18.82 9.76 -4.63
C GLU A 679 -17.99 10.26 -5.82
N GLU A 680 -17.82 11.58 -5.93
CA GLU A 680 -16.88 12.15 -6.88
C GLU A 680 -15.45 11.88 -6.37
N PRO A 681 -14.57 11.29 -7.21
CA PRO A 681 -13.19 11.06 -6.82
C PRO A 681 -12.47 12.40 -6.73
N VAL A 682 -11.49 12.48 -5.81
CA VAL A 682 -10.75 13.72 -5.53
C VAL A 682 -10.00 14.23 -6.78
N TYR A 683 -9.47 13.30 -7.57
CA TYR A 683 -8.71 13.57 -8.79
C TYR A 683 -9.51 13.12 -10.02
N ASP A 684 -9.22 13.69 -11.18
CA ASP A 684 -9.85 13.28 -12.43
C ASP A 684 -9.43 11.84 -12.82
N LEU A 685 -8.18 11.49 -12.54
CA LEU A 685 -7.58 10.17 -12.71
C LEU A 685 -6.66 9.83 -11.52
N GLY A 686 -6.91 8.71 -10.85
CA GLY A 686 -6.04 8.12 -9.84
C GLY A 686 -5.45 6.81 -10.34
N ILE A 687 -4.14 6.63 -10.21
CA ILE A 687 -3.46 5.37 -10.53
C ILE A 687 -2.73 4.91 -9.27
N ALA A 688 -3.07 3.71 -8.79
CA ALA A 688 -2.49 3.13 -7.59
C ALA A 688 -1.82 1.80 -7.90
N GLY A 689 -0.60 1.61 -7.40
CA GLY A 689 0.08 0.32 -7.33
C GLY A 689 0.16 -0.12 -5.88
N GLU A 690 -0.58 -1.17 -5.53
CA GLU A 690 -0.64 -1.72 -4.18
C GLU A 690 0.09 -3.05 -4.17
N VAL A 691 1.16 -3.14 -3.38
CA VAL A 691 1.86 -4.41 -3.18
C VAL A 691 0.94 -5.32 -2.38
N GLU A 692 0.63 -6.50 -2.94
CA GLU A 692 -0.18 -7.49 -2.25
C GLU A 692 0.54 -7.97 -0.99
N PRO A 693 -0.15 -8.49 0.05
CA PRO A 693 0.48 -8.95 1.28
C PRO A 693 1.56 -10.02 1.10
N ASP A 694 1.55 -10.67 -0.07
CA ASP A 694 2.63 -11.56 -0.47
C ASP A 694 3.94 -10.77 -0.76
N GLY A 695 3.87 -9.60 -1.38
CA GLY A 695 5.06 -8.85 -1.78
C GLY A 695 5.68 -9.36 -3.08
N VAL A 696 4.96 -10.18 -3.85
CA VAL A 696 5.34 -10.61 -5.20
C VAL A 696 4.33 -10.19 -6.25
N HIS A 697 3.09 -9.91 -5.87
CA HIS A 697 2.09 -9.37 -6.78
C HIS A 697 1.85 -7.89 -6.51
N LEU A 698 1.55 -7.17 -7.60
CA LEU A 698 1.14 -5.78 -7.58
C LEU A 698 -0.29 -5.68 -8.09
N GLN A 699 -1.18 -5.16 -7.26
CA GLN A 699 -2.51 -4.74 -7.67
C GLN A 699 -2.43 -3.33 -8.25
N VAL A 700 -2.60 -3.21 -9.56
CA VAL A 700 -2.72 -1.93 -10.26
C VAL A 700 -4.19 -1.55 -10.35
N THR A 701 -4.55 -0.40 -9.79
CA THR A 701 -5.90 0.14 -9.77
C THR A 701 -5.95 1.51 -10.46
N VAL A 702 -6.88 1.67 -11.38
CA VAL A 702 -7.23 2.95 -12.00
C VAL A 702 -8.60 3.38 -11.52
N VAL A 703 -8.66 4.57 -10.93
CA VAL A 703 -9.88 5.24 -10.49
C VAL A 703 -10.08 6.47 -11.36
N ALA A 704 -11.20 6.59 -12.06
CA ALA A 704 -11.39 7.68 -13.03
C ALA A 704 -12.79 8.26 -12.97
N LYS A 705 -12.94 9.56 -13.27
CA LYS A 705 -14.26 10.20 -13.37
C LYS A 705 -15.02 9.70 -14.58
N THR A 706 -16.28 9.30 -14.39
CA THR A 706 -17.16 8.83 -15.48
C THR A 706 -17.44 9.89 -16.54
N ARG A 707 -17.33 11.17 -16.18
CA ARG A 707 -17.50 12.30 -17.12
C ARG A 707 -16.33 12.47 -18.09
N LEU A 708 -15.13 11.96 -17.76
CA LEU A 708 -13.92 12.12 -18.58
C LEU A 708 -13.50 10.81 -19.25
N PHE A 709 -13.83 9.67 -18.64
CA PHE A 709 -13.38 8.36 -19.08
C PHE A 709 -14.56 7.40 -19.28
N SER A 710 -14.46 6.55 -20.31
CA SER A 710 -15.29 5.35 -20.41
C SER A 710 -14.68 4.20 -19.61
N LYS A 711 -15.48 3.17 -19.30
CA LYS A 711 -15.01 1.97 -18.61
C LYS A 711 -13.92 1.26 -19.42
N GLU A 712 -14.07 1.21 -20.73
CA GLU A 712 -13.10 0.63 -21.65
C GLU A 712 -11.80 1.42 -21.65
N ARG A 713 -11.88 2.77 -21.59
CA ARG A 713 -10.70 3.63 -21.53
C ARG A 713 -9.95 3.48 -20.21
N ALA A 714 -10.66 3.41 -19.08
CA ALA A 714 -10.05 3.18 -17.77
C ALA A 714 -9.33 1.81 -17.71
N ALA A 715 -9.95 0.76 -18.27
CA ALA A 715 -9.33 -0.56 -18.39
C ALA A 715 -8.11 -0.55 -19.33
N TYR A 716 -8.19 0.18 -20.44
CA TYR A 716 -7.06 0.36 -21.36
C TYR A 716 -5.87 1.06 -20.68
N LEU A 717 -6.11 2.15 -19.95
CA LEU A 717 -5.06 2.86 -19.20
C LEU A 717 -4.37 1.93 -18.19
N MET A 718 -5.15 1.15 -17.44
CA MET A 718 -4.62 0.15 -16.51
C MET A 718 -3.72 -0.88 -17.23
N ASP A 719 -4.17 -1.41 -18.36
CA ASP A 719 -3.38 -2.37 -19.15
C ASP A 719 -2.10 -1.75 -19.74
N GLU A 720 -2.15 -0.50 -20.20
CA GLU A 720 -0.96 0.25 -20.66
C GLU A 720 0.05 0.46 -19.53
N VAL A 721 -0.40 0.86 -18.33
CA VAL A 721 0.47 1.06 -17.17
C VAL A 721 1.18 -0.25 -16.81
N CYS A 722 0.45 -1.37 -16.74
CA CYS A 722 1.04 -2.69 -16.49
C CYS A 722 2.11 -3.04 -17.53
N ARG A 723 1.81 -2.86 -18.83
CA ARG A 723 2.75 -3.18 -19.92
C ARG A 723 3.98 -2.27 -19.90
N LYS A 724 3.82 -0.98 -19.61
CA LYS A 724 4.99 -0.08 -19.52
C LYS A 724 5.82 -0.32 -18.27
N LEU A 725 5.21 -0.70 -17.15
CA LEU A 725 5.94 -1.12 -15.95
C LEU A 725 6.83 -2.33 -16.23
N GLU A 726 6.31 -3.35 -16.93
CA GLU A 726 7.08 -4.53 -17.34
C GLU A 726 8.22 -4.16 -18.31
N SER A 727 7.93 -3.30 -19.30
CA SER A 727 8.90 -2.84 -20.29
C SER A 727 10.05 -2.05 -19.66
N LEU A 728 9.75 -1.09 -18.77
CA LEU A 728 10.77 -0.29 -18.09
C LEU A 728 11.62 -1.16 -17.16
N ASN A 729 11.00 -2.07 -16.40
CA ASN A 729 11.75 -3.00 -15.57
C ASN A 729 12.68 -3.91 -16.39
N SER A 730 12.29 -4.29 -17.60
CA SER A 730 13.13 -5.16 -18.45
C SER A 730 14.35 -4.43 -19.05
N ALA A 731 14.34 -3.10 -19.06
CA ALA A 731 15.42 -2.27 -19.61
C ALA A 731 16.44 -1.80 -18.55
N LEU A 732 16.08 -1.90 -17.27
CA LEU A 732 16.89 -1.61 -16.08
C LEU A 732 17.63 -2.85 -15.60
#